data_AF-A0A8D3BY60-F1
#
_entry.id   AF-A0A8D3BY60-F1
#
_cell.length_a   1.000
_cell.length_b   1.000
_cell.length_c   1.000
_cell.angle_alpha   90.00
_cell.angle_beta   90.00
_cell.angle_gamma   90.00
#
_symmetry.space_group_name_H-M   'P 1'
#
loop_
_entity.id
_entity.type
_entity.pdbx_description
1 polymer ?
#
loop_
_entity_poly.entity_id
_entity_poly.type
_entity_poly.pdbx_seq_one_letter_code
_entity_poly.pdbx_strand_id
1 'polypeptide(L)'
;MVRTMEVAALGRPFCLGMLYDCRRDQLVPGKDSEKPQNYSDFEIIASESIEDKSQALKVEASLKASFLSGLVEVGGSAKYLNDKKASKDQARVTLQYKATTKFQELSMYHLGRGNVKHPYVFDKGIATHVVTAITYGAQAFFVFDRSVSEKEDHQDIQGNLKVMIKKIPGLAIEGEGSLNMEDKDIANVKEFSCRFHGDFSLQKPPSSFQDAVEVYQNLPTLMGVHGENTVPMRVWLLPLTVLDSTAAHLIRQISIRLVQGVQRVLEDFSELEMRYSDALRTATAHQFPQVGKKLKSFKQMCLLFKLEFQQNLAKKLQSIRGGGEEEAALAEILMKKQSSPFNSENLNVWMDCKEREISILKSFTNMMKNTKIIPSQNGLHEETLSAEHAVCFIFTSLGSAEPYLSALSNYLKVSIKPDDPQDPHAHDVEKEQWYLSKQVFDTLREKAKLFSDFAEANKENKKIKFLTVGLTNDTHKGSSIYLYKDGSSLNDGDSENFSESHRTSHFNPSINEYAKEVDALCFVVPAPLERLTETQKHLFYSLTKSFSKDVSENIRVLVTSADGGRPPVLRAISAGDVRCPKAEDGLPLHFKFNNSALFAHNKPSAAESTSEDGEEENYDQMFWNMGSKSMKMFFVALNEMETKSLARTNEDIRDALLQIARDLENDGKFQSQLALLHRS
;
A
#
# COMPACT_ATOMS: atom_id res chain seq x y z
N MET A 1 -18.84 -14.25 54.19
CA MET A 1 -17.92 -15.17 53.47
C MET A 1 -16.74 -14.36 52.99
N VAL A 2 -15.52 -14.71 53.39
CA VAL A 2 -14.31 -14.07 52.88
C VAL A 2 -14.13 -14.49 51.42
N ARG A 3 -14.10 -13.54 50.49
CA ARG A 3 -13.98 -13.84 49.06
C ARG A 3 -12.50 -13.96 48.70
N THR A 4 -12.03 -15.18 48.49
CA THR A 4 -10.71 -15.44 47.90
C THR A 4 -10.73 -15.09 46.42
N MET A 5 -9.61 -14.59 45.90
CA MET A 5 -9.45 -14.26 44.48
C MET A 5 -8.64 -15.35 43.78
N GLU A 6 -9.10 -15.80 42.61
CA GLU A 6 -8.40 -16.79 41.80
C GLU A 6 -7.72 -16.12 40.60
N VAL A 7 -6.45 -16.47 40.34
CA VAL A 7 -5.67 -15.91 39.23
C VAL A 7 -4.86 -16.97 38.50
N ALA A 8 -4.66 -16.77 37.19
CA ALA A 8 -3.73 -17.57 36.40
C ALA A 8 -2.27 -17.23 36.75
N ALA A 9 -1.43 -18.25 36.92
CA ALA A 9 -0.03 -18.06 37.30
C ALA A 9 0.80 -17.46 36.14
N LEU A 10 0.50 -17.85 34.90
CA LEU A 10 1.15 -17.36 33.68
C LEU A 10 2.68 -17.51 33.65
N GLY A 11 3.18 -18.64 34.18
CA GLY A 11 4.60 -18.93 34.27
C GLY A 11 5.37 -18.12 35.32
N ARG A 12 4.65 -17.35 36.16
CA ARG A 12 5.26 -16.63 37.30
C ARG A 12 5.54 -17.61 38.45
N PRO A 13 6.64 -17.42 39.21
CA PRO A 13 7.10 -18.38 40.22
C PRO A 13 6.33 -18.22 41.54
N PHE A 14 5.05 -18.62 41.56
CA PHE A 14 4.24 -18.61 42.77
C PHE A 14 4.68 -19.70 43.76
N CYS A 15 4.70 -19.36 45.05
CA CYS A 15 4.81 -20.31 46.16
C CYS A 15 3.76 -19.99 47.23
N LEU A 16 3.38 -20.98 48.04
CA LEU A 16 2.49 -20.77 49.17
C LEU A 16 3.08 -19.74 50.14
N GLY A 17 2.22 -18.90 50.70
CA GLY A 17 2.62 -17.85 51.63
C GLY A 17 3.32 -16.65 50.99
N MET A 18 3.59 -16.68 49.67
CA MET A 18 4.06 -15.48 48.97
C MET A 18 3.04 -14.36 49.05
N LEU A 19 3.54 -13.15 49.16
CA LEU A 19 2.73 -11.95 49.17
C LEU A 19 2.50 -11.47 47.73
N TYR A 20 1.33 -10.88 47.47
CA TYR A 20 0.94 -10.42 46.13
C TYR A 20 0.28 -9.04 46.20
N ASP A 21 0.72 -8.13 45.33
CA ASP A 21 0.09 -6.82 45.17
C ASP A 21 -0.79 -6.81 43.92
N CYS A 22 -2.11 -6.96 44.10
CA CYS A 22 -3.08 -6.93 43.00
C CYS A 22 -3.21 -5.56 42.33
N ARG A 23 -2.70 -4.48 42.95
CA ARG A 23 -2.69 -3.16 42.31
C ARG A 23 -1.71 -3.17 41.14
N ARG A 24 -0.58 -3.88 41.30
CA ARG A 24 0.55 -3.93 40.36
C ARG A 24 0.68 -5.27 39.62
N ASP A 25 -0.06 -6.29 40.05
CA ASP A 25 0.07 -7.70 39.64
C ASP A 25 1.48 -8.28 39.83
N GLN A 26 2.10 -7.94 40.97
CA GLN A 26 3.48 -8.30 41.31
C GLN A 26 3.55 -9.24 42.52
N LEU A 27 4.45 -10.23 42.41
CA LEU A 27 4.84 -11.12 43.49
C LEU A 27 5.86 -10.46 44.43
N VAL A 28 5.74 -10.76 45.72
CA VAL A 28 6.68 -10.38 46.77
C VAL A 28 7.22 -11.69 47.41
N PRO A 29 8.51 -12.02 47.22
CA PRO A 29 9.04 -13.38 47.39
C PRO A 29 9.11 -13.88 48.86
N GLY A 30 8.91 -15.20 49.05
CA GLY A 30 9.01 -15.97 50.30
C GLY A 30 9.04 -17.50 50.05
N LYS A 31 9.46 -18.33 51.03
CA LYS A 31 9.92 -19.75 50.86
C LYS A 31 8.97 -20.87 51.40
N ASP A 32 8.95 -21.99 50.65
CA ASP A 32 8.59 -23.42 50.95
C ASP A 32 7.09 -23.82 51.13
N SER A 33 6.55 -25.06 50.98
CA SER A 33 6.65 -26.30 50.14
C SER A 33 5.57 -27.30 50.68
N GLU A 34 5.28 -28.51 50.15
CA GLU A 34 4.42 -28.91 49.01
C GLU A 34 3.79 -30.35 49.25
N LYS A 35 2.63 -30.72 48.63
CA LYS A 35 2.01 -32.10 48.55
C LYS A 35 1.17 -32.35 47.25
N PRO A 36 0.89 -33.61 46.80
CA PRO A 36 0.43 -33.94 45.41
C PRO A 36 -1.06 -34.36 45.14
N GLN A 37 -1.58 -34.20 43.89
CA GLN A 37 -2.88 -34.72 43.34
C GLN A 37 -3.10 -34.52 41.79
N ASN A 38 -3.37 -35.57 40.98
CA ASN A 38 -3.30 -35.57 39.49
C ASN A 38 -4.63 -35.43 38.67
N TYR A 39 -4.60 -34.78 37.48
CA TYR A 39 -5.64 -34.69 36.41
C TYR A 39 -5.08 -34.19 35.04
N SER A 40 -5.59 -34.62 33.86
CA SER A 40 -5.10 -34.15 32.52
C SER A 40 -6.21 -33.93 31.48
N ASP A 41 -6.04 -32.95 30.57
CA ASP A 41 -7.00 -32.50 29.53
C ASP A 41 -6.30 -31.88 28.28
N PHE A 42 -7.02 -31.68 27.17
CA PHE A 42 -6.48 -31.02 25.96
C PHE A 42 -7.55 -30.23 25.17
N GLU A 43 -7.13 -29.18 24.45
CA GLU A 43 -8.03 -28.31 23.67
C GLU A 43 -7.39 -27.89 22.33
N ILE A 44 -8.20 -27.63 21.30
CA ILE A 44 -7.74 -27.18 19.98
C ILE A 44 -8.34 -25.82 19.68
N ILE A 45 -7.46 -24.85 19.43
CA ILE A 45 -7.78 -23.44 19.28
C ILE A 45 -7.52 -23.07 17.82
N ALA A 46 -8.59 -22.74 17.10
CA ALA A 46 -8.50 -22.35 15.68
C ALA A 46 -8.55 -20.83 15.49
N SER A 47 -8.82 -20.06 16.54
CA SER A 47 -8.88 -18.60 16.54
C SER A 47 -7.87 -18.05 17.54
N GLU A 48 -7.15 -17.00 17.17
CA GLU A 48 -5.90 -16.58 17.82
C GLU A 48 -5.96 -15.15 18.37
N SER A 49 -7.19 -14.66 18.57
CA SER A 49 -7.43 -13.33 19.14
C SER A 49 -6.89 -13.23 20.57
N ILE A 50 -6.77 -12.01 21.09
CA ILE A 50 -6.37 -11.82 22.48
C ILE A 50 -7.40 -12.47 23.41
N GLU A 51 -8.68 -12.48 23.03
CA GLU A 51 -9.74 -13.17 23.78
C GLU A 51 -9.50 -14.68 23.82
N ASP A 52 -9.29 -15.32 22.67
CA ASP A 52 -9.14 -16.78 22.58
C ASP A 52 -7.93 -17.25 23.39
N LYS A 53 -6.81 -16.51 23.30
CA LYS A 53 -5.60 -16.80 24.08
C LYS A 53 -5.82 -16.60 25.57
N SER A 54 -6.56 -15.56 25.95
CA SER A 54 -6.92 -15.31 27.35
C SER A 54 -7.81 -16.43 27.89
N GLN A 55 -8.79 -16.89 27.11
CA GLN A 55 -9.68 -18.00 27.49
C GLN A 55 -8.91 -19.32 27.68
N ALA A 56 -8.05 -19.67 26.73
CA ALA A 56 -7.23 -20.89 26.77
C ALA A 56 -6.35 -20.96 28.04
N LEU A 57 -5.84 -19.81 28.47
CA LEU A 57 -5.03 -19.65 29.68
C LEU A 57 -5.85 -19.31 30.93
N LYS A 58 -7.19 -19.21 30.80
CA LYS A 58 -8.14 -18.81 31.85
C LYS A 58 -7.75 -17.50 32.54
N VAL A 59 -7.40 -16.49 31.74
CA VAL A 59 -7.02 -15.14 32.18
C VAL A 59 -8.26 -14.29 32.36
N GLU A 60 -8.59 -13.98 33.62
CA GLU A 60 -9.73 -13.14 33.98
C GLU A 60 -9.52 -11.67 33.59
N ALA A 61 -10.61 -10.90 33.48
CA ALA A 61 -10.60 -9.52 32.98
C ALA A 61 -9.58 -8.60 33.69
N SER A 62 -9.46 -8.70 35.02
CA SER A 62 -8.50 -7.86 35.77
C SER A 62 -7.06 -8.20 35.40
N LEU A 63 -6.69 -9.48 35.35
CA LEU A 63 -5.36 -9.92 34.96
C LEU A 63 -5.09 -9.64 33.46
N LYS A 64 -6.13 -9.76 32.61
CA LYS A 64 -6.07 -9.42 31.18
C LYS A 64 -5.71 -7.94 30.99
N ALA A 65 -6.33 -7.03 31.74
CA ALA A 65 -5.99 -5.61 31.70
C ALA A 65 -4.50 -5.35 32.00
N SER A 66 -3.97 -6.04 33.01
CA SER A 66 -2.56 -5.94 33.42
C SER A 66 -1.60 -6.53 32.40
N PHE A 67 -1.98 -7.64 31.77
CA PHE A 67 -1.22 -8.22 30.66
C PHE A 67 -1.19 -7.23 29.48
N LEU A 68 -2.35 -6.70 29.08
CA LEU A 68 -2.48 -5.76 27.97
C LEU A 68 -1.70 -4.46 28.21
N SER A 69 -1.55 -4.04 29.47
CA SER A 69 -0.76 -2.87 29.84
C SER A 69 0.74 -3.15 30.00
N GLY A 70 1.18 -4.41 29.89
CA GLY A 70 2.58 -4.79 30.12
C GLY A 70 3.01 -4.79 31.59
N LEU A 71 2.07 -4.87 32.55
CA LEU A 71 2.38 -5.03 33.97
C LEU A 71 2.78 -6.46 34.34
N VAL A 72 2.34 -7.42 33.54
CA VAL A 72 2.57 -8.85 33.78
C VAL A 72 3.58 -9.36 32.76
N GLU A 73 4.75 -9.75 33.25
CA GLU A 73 5.68 -10.57 32.48
C GLU A 73 5.22 -12.03 32.54
N VAL A 74 5.21 -12.69 31.38
CA VAL A 74 4.73 -14.07 31.22
C VAL A 74 5.89 -15.02 30.94
N GLY A 75 5.85 -16.19 31.57
CA GLY A 75 6.85 -17.24 31.44
C GLY A 75 6.29 -18.52 30.81
N GLY A 76 7.18 -19.45 30.47
CA GLY A 76 6.82 -20.79 30.00
C GLY A 76 5.77 -20.79 28.89
N SER A 77 4.72 -21.59 29.07
CA SER A 77 3.58 -21.70 28.16
C SER A 77 2.82 -20.40 27.93
N ALA A 78 2.78 -19.50 28.92
CA ALA A 78 2.06 -18.24 28.82
C ALA A 78 2.71 -17.23 27.84
N LYS A 79 3.94 -17.50 27.38
CA LYS A 79 4.54 -16.77 26.24
C LYS A 79 3.70 -16.85 24.97
N TYR A 80 2.82 -17.85 24.86
CA TYR A 80 1.81 -17.94 23.82
C TYR A 80 0.92 -16.68 23.72
N LEU A 81 0.65 -15.97 24.83
CA LEU A 81 -0.09 -14.69 24.81
C LEU A 81 0.61 -13.61 23.97
N ASN A 82 1.94 -13.66 23.88
CA ASN A 82 2.75 -12.74 23.10
C ASN A 82 2.98 -13.23 21.66
N ASP A 83 2.63 -14.47 21.34
CA ASP A 83 2.77 -15.00 19.99
C ASP A 83 1.71 -14.36 19.08
N LYS A 84 2.14 -13.86 17.93
CA LYS A 84 1.26 -13.19 16.96
C LYS A 84 1.50 -13.75 15.56
N LYS A 85 0.48 -13.65 14.73
CA LYS A 85 0.63 -13.88 13.29
C LYS A 85 1.57 -12.81 12.71
N ALA A 86 2.45 -13.24 11.81
CA ALA A 86 3.38 -12.33 11.14
C ALA A 86 2.77 -11.72 9.86
N SER A 87 1.73 -12.36 9.32
CA SER A 87 1.11 -12.05 8.04
C SER A 87 -0.38 -12.38 8.09
N LYS A 88 -1.19 -11.66 7.30
CA LYS A 88 -2.60 -12.02 7.10
C LYS A 88 -2.73 -13.33 6.33
N ASP A 89 -1.82 -13.56 5.40
CA ASP A 89 -1.73 -14.73 4.50
C ASP A 89 -1.14 -15.96 5.20
N GLN A 90 -1.21 -16.01 6.53
CA GLN A 90 -0.78 -17.16 7.34
C GLN A 90 -2.02 -17.87 7.88
N ALA A 91 -2.19 -19.15 7.57
CA ALA A 91 -3.13 -20.02 8.26
C ALA A 91 -2.48 -20.51 9.56
N ARG A 92 -3.24 -20.45 10.67
CA ARG A 92 -2.75 -20.84 11.99
C ARG A 92 -3.77 -21.69 12.72
N VAL A 93 -3.29 -22.75 13.38
CA VAL A 93 -4.05 -23.53 14.35
C VAL A 93 -3.14 -23.89 15.50
N THR A 94 -3.64 -23.77 16.73
CA THR A 94 -2.90 -24.10 17.94
C THR A 94 -3.51 -25.31 18.64
N LEU A 95 -2.67 -26.29 18.98
CA LEU A 95 -3.02 -27.39 19.87
C LEU A 95 -2.55 -27.05 21.29
N GLN A 96 -3.48 -27.09 22.25
CA GLN A 96 -3.19 -26.94 23.67
C GLN A 96 -3.17 -28.30 24.35
N TYR A 97 -2.04 -28.62 24.97
CA TYR A 97 -1.92 -29.67 25.98
C TYR A 97 -2.05 -29.05 27.36
N LYS A 98 -2.81 -29.67 28.28
CA LYS A 98 -2.96 -29.18 29.65
C LYS A 98 -3.07 -30.30 30.66
N ALA A 99 -2.12 -30.38 31.58
CA ALA A 99 -2.18 -31.31 32.70
C ALA A 99 -2.01 -30.58 34.04
N THR A 100 -2.72 -31.04 35.06
CA THR A 100 -2.65 -30.57 36.46
C THR A 100 -2.23 -31.72 37.36
N THR A 101 -1.34 -31.50 38.31
CA THR A 101 -0.64 -32.59 39.03
C THR A 101 -0.68 -32.47 40.54
N LYS A 102 -0.90 -31.27 41.09
CA LYS A 102 -0.97 -31.11 42.55
C LYS A 102 -1.76 -29.88 42.92
N PHE A 103 -2.51 -29.99 44.02
CA PHE A 103 -3.15 -28.87 44.68
C PHE A 103 -2.58 -28.73 46.09
N GLN A 104 -2.25 -27.50 46.47
CA GLN A 104 -1.63 -27.20 47.75
C GLN A 104 -2.32 -26.01 48.37
N GLU A 105 -2.54 -26.07 49.67
CA GLU A 105 -3.23 -25.03 50.40
C GLU A 105 -2.62 -24.84 51.79
N LEU A 106 -2.55 -23.58 52.23
CA LEU A 106 -2.24 -23.20 53.59
C LEU A 106 -3.47 -23.44 54.47
N SER A 107 -3.32 -24.29 55.48
CA SER A 107 -4.33 -24.40 56.54
C SER A 107 -4.37 -23.15 57.42
N MET A 108 -5.48 -22.97 58.16
CA MET A 108 -5.63 -21.89 59.15
C MET A 108 -4.57 -21.91 60.26
N TYR A 109 -3.88 -23.03 60.46
CA TYR A 109 -2.72 -23.10 61.34
C TYR A 109 -1.60 -22.16 60.87
N HIS A 110 -1.37 -22.03 59.56
CA HIS A 110 -0.34 -21.15 59.01
C HIS A 110 -0.76 -19.67 59.02
N LEU A 111 -2.05 -19.39 58.90
CA LEU A 111 -2.62 -18.04 58.77
C LEU A 111 -3.15 -17.47 60.09
N GLY A 112 -3.08 -18.24 61.18
CA GLY A 112 -3.58 -17.85 62.50
C GLY A 112 -2.88 -16.64 63.10
N ARG A 113 -3.58 -15.95 64.02
CA ARG A 113 -3.05 -14.78 64.74
C ARG A 113 -1.75 -15.14 65.46
N GLY A 114 -0.67 -14.41 65.17
CA GLY A 114 0.67 -14.66 65.73
C GLY A 114 1.62 -15.45 64.82
N ASN A 115 1.14 -16.05 63.72
CA ASN A 115 1.97 -16.86 62.81
C ASN A 115 2.51 -16.08 61.60
N VAL A 116 2.08 -14.82 61.42
CA VAL A 116 2.61 -13.92 60.40
C VAL A 116 4.00 -13.42 60.82
N LYS A 117 5.05 -13.92 60.17
CA LYS A 117 6.45 -13.61 60.49
C LYS A 117 6.88 -12.18 60.16
N HIS A 118 6.11 -11.47 59.32
CA HIS A 118 6.46 -10.15 58.79
C HIS A 118 5.29 -9.16 58.91
N PRO A 119 4.85 -8.80 60.14
CA PRO A 119 3.69 -7.93 60.35
C PRO A 119 3.89 -6.52 59.76
N TYR A 120 5.13 -6.04 59.62
CA TYR A 120 5.44 -4.75 58.98
C TYR A 120 4.91 -4.62 57.54
N VAL A 121 4.59 -5.75 56.88
CA VAL A 121 4.01 -5.77 55.53
C VAL A 121 2.64 -5.08 55.50
N PHE A 122 1.88 -5.17 56.60
CA PHE A 122 0.58 -4.52 56.75
C PHE A 122 0.77 -2.99 56.79
N ASP A 123 1.62 -2.50 57.69
CA ASP A 123 1.88 -1.07 57.90
C ASP A 123 2.48 -0.38 56.67
N LYS A 124 3.38 -1.08 55.95
CA LYS A 124 4.03 -0.53 54.76
C LYS A 124 3.19 -0.66 53.48
N GLY A 125 2.05 -1.36 53.53
CA GLY A 125 1.16 -1.55 52.37
C GLY A 125 1.86 -2.19 51.17
N ILE A 126 2.83 -3.09 51.41
CA ILE A 126 3.69 -3.68 50.38
C ILE A 126 2.94 -4.69 49.51
N ALA A 127 1.93 -5.34 50.08
CA ALA A 127 1.11 -6.34 49.42
C ALA A 127 -0.35 -6.17 49.82
N THR A 128 -1.21 -6.78 49.03
CA THR A 128 -2.66 -6.75 49.25
C THR A 128 -3.23 -8.12 49.60
N HIS A 129 -2.57 -9.18 49.14
CA HIS A 129 -3.00 -10.56 49.31
C HIS A 129 -1.82 -11.45 49.68
N VAL A 130 -2.13 -12.62 50.23
CA VAL A 130 -1.21 -13.74 50.42
C VAL A 130 -1.70 -14.94 49.60
N VAL A 131 -0.77 -15.68 49.01
CA VAL A 131 -1.04 -16.92 48.30
C VAL A 131 -1.40 -18.01 49.30
N THR A 132 -2.64 -18.45 49.27
CA THR A 132 -3.14 -19.50 50.19
C THR A 132 -3.32 -20.83 49.52
N ALA A 133 -3.54 -20.89 48.21
CA ALA A 133 -3.56 -22.16 47.50
C ALA A 133 -2.97 -22.06 46.10
N ILE A 134 -2.44 -23.17 45.59
CA ILE A 134 -1.88 -23.28 44.24
C ILE A 134 -2.27 -24.64 43.65
N THR A 135 -2.80 -24.63 42.43
CA THR A 135 -2.82 -25.81 41.56
C THR A 135 -1.60 -25.75 40.66
N TYR A 136 -0.78 -26.80 40.66
CA TYR A 136 0.33 -26.97 39.75
C TYR A 136 -0.02 -27.96 38.65
N GLY A 137 0.78 -27.91 37.60
CA GLY A 137 0.65 -28.72 36.42
C GLY A 137 1.65 -28.28 35.37
N ALA A 138 1.37 -28.60 34.13
CA ALA A 138 2.10 -28.09 32.99
C ALA A 138 1.14 -27.98 31.80
N GLN A 139 1.32 -26.96 30.99
CA GLN A 139 0.61 -26.84 29.71
C GLN A 139 1.60 -26.52 28.60
N ALA A 140 1.19 -26.78 27.37
CA ALA A 140 1.95 -26.45 26.19
C ALA A 140 1.01 -26.04 25.06
N PHE A 141 1.50 -25.12 24.22
CA PHE A 141 0.86 -24.67 22.99
C PHE A 141 1.77 -25.02 21.82
N PHE A 142 1.25 -25.84 20.92
CA PHE A 142 1.86 -26.15 19.63
C PHE A 142 1.18 -25.28 18.59
N VAL A 143 1.87 -24.21 18.18
CA VAL A 143 1.37 -23.22 17.22
C VAL A 143 1.83 -23.65 15.83
N PHE A 144 0.89 -24.13 15.02
CA PHE A 144 1.16 -24.54 13.65
C PHE A 144 0.83 -23.41 12.68
N ASP A 145 1.79 -23.08 11.82
CA ASP A 145 1.73 -21.98 10.87
C ASP A 145 2.04 -22.47 9.45
N ARG A 146 1.18 -22.12 8.48
CA ARG A 146 1.40 -22.32 7.04
C ARG A 146 1.13 -21.04 6.26
N SER A 147 2.02 -20.68 5.34
CA SER A 147 1.78 -19.58 4.40
C SER A 147 0.74 -19.97 3.36
N VAL A 148 -0.15 -19.06 3.02
CA VAL A 148 -1.22 -19.22 2.03
C VAL A 148 -0.89 -18.35 0.82
N SER A 149 -0.88 -18.92 -0.37
CA SER A 149 -0.62 -18.19 -1.61
C SER A 149 -1.88 -17.50 -2.15
N GLU A 150 -1.71 -16.55 -3.10
CA GLU A 150 -2.83 -15.85 -3.76
C GLU A 150 -3.82 -16.80 -4.49
N LYS A 151 -3.44 -18.07 -4.73
CA LYS A 151 -4.26 -19.07 -5.45
C LYS A 151 -4.99 -20.03 -4.52
N GLU A 152 -4.71 -19.98 -3.23
CA GLU A 152 -5.26 -20.90 -2.23
C GLU A 152 -6.34 -20.20 -1.40
N ASP A 153 -7.35 -20.95 -0.98
CA ASP A 153 -8.35 -20.45 -0.08
C ASP A 153 -7.89 -20.58 1.38
N HIS A 154 -7.86 -19.47 2.11
CA HIS A 154 -7.38 -19.42 3.49
C HIS A 154 -8.19 -20.32 4.43
N GLN A 155 -9.51 -20.38 4.25
CA GLN A 155 -10.41 -21.17 5.11
C GLN A 155 -10.22 -22.66 4.86
N ASP A 156 -10.05 -23.08 3.61
CA ASP A 156 -9.76 -24.47 3.26
C ASP A 156 -8.44 -24.93 3.88
N ILE A 157 -7.39 -24.11 3.77
CA ILE A 157 -6.08 -24.42 4.38
C ILE A 157 -6.20 -24.53 5.90
N GLN A 158 -6.85 -23.56 6.55
CA GLN A 158 -7.01 -23.57 8.00
C GLN A 158 -7.90 -24.73 8.48
N GLY A 159 -8.96 -25.07 7.73
CA GLY A 159 -9.85 -26.20 8.00
C GLY A 159 -9.11 -27.53 7.91
N ASN A 160 -8.33 -27.74 6.86
CA ASN A 160 -7.49 -28.92 6.68
C ASN A 160 -6.45 -29.04 7.81
N LEU A 161 -5.77 -27.93 8.14
CA LEU A 161 -4.81 -27.88 9.23
C LEU A 161 -5.45 -28.28 10.57
N LYS A 162 -6.66 -27.77 10.84
CA LYS A 162 -7.42 -28.11 12.05
C LYS A 162 -7.71 -29.61 12.14
N VAL A 163 -8.18 -30.23 11.06
CA VAL A 163 -8.49 -31.67 11.01
C VAL A 163 -7.24 -32.51 11.28
N MET A 164 -6.11 -32.16 10.68
CA MET A 164 -4.85 -32.90 10.89
C MET A 164 -4.35 -32.79 12.33
N ILE A 165 -4.37 -31.60 12.91
CA ILE A 165 -3.93 -31.36 14.29
C ILE A 165 -4.81 -32.11 15.30
N LYS A 166 -6.11 -32.28 15.01
CA LYS A 166 -7.00 -33.11 15.86
C LYS A 166 -6.55 -34.56 15.97
N LYS A 167 -5.78 -35.08 15.01
CA LYS A 167 -5.30 -36.46 15.01
C LYS A 167 -4.07 -36.64 15.93
N ILE A 168 -3.33 -35.58 16.27
CA ILE A 168 -2.07 -35.66 17.05
C ILE A 168 -2.26 -36.43 18.38
N PRO A 169 -3.27 -36.14 19.22
CA PRO A 169 -3.44 -36.87 20.47
C PRO A 169 -3.71 -38.37 20.28
N GLY A 170 -4.43 -38.75 19.23
CA GLY A 170 -4.68 -40.17 18.89
C GLY A 170 -3.43 -40.88 18.41
N LEU A 171 -2.65 -40.25 17.52
CA LEU A 171 -1.40 -40.78 17.00
C LEU A 171 -0.36 -41.02 18.10
N ALA A 172 -0.31 -40.14 19.11
CA ALA A 172 0.59 -40.27 20.25
C ALA A 172 0.28 -41.51 21.13
N ILE A 173 -0.95 -42.03 21.10
CA ILE A 173 -1.38 -43.19 21.89
C ILE A 173 -1.11 -44.51 21.14
N GLU A 174 -1.31 -44.53 19.83
CA GLU A 174 -1.23 -45.74 19.00
C GLU A 174 0.20 -46.10 18.55
N GLY A 175 1.15 -45.16 18.65
CA GLY A 175 2.54 -45.33 18.19
C GLY A 175 2.69 -45.17 16.67
N GLU A 176 3.94 -45.11 16.17
CA GLU A 176 4.29 -44.76 14.77
C GLU A 176 3.61 -45.62 13.67
N GLY A 177 2.95 -46.73 14.02
CA GLY A 177 2.37 -47.70 13.09
C GLY A 177 0.96 -47.42 12.55
N SER A 178 0.26 -46.36 13.00
CA SER A 178 -1.16 -46.12 12.63
C SER A 178 -1.43 -45.02 11.59
N LEU A 179 -0.39 -44.49 10.93
CA LEU A 179 -0.53 -43.44 9.91
C LEU A 179 -1.12 -43.97 8.60
N ASN A 180 -2.44 -44.16 8.55
CA ASN A 180 -3.20 -44.08 7.30
C ASN A 180 -3.48 -42.59 7.00
N MET A 181 -2.44 -41.84 6.65
CA MET A 181 -2.62 -40.51 6.04
C MET A 181 -2.72 -40.67 4.53
N GLU A 182 -3.72 -40.04 3.92
CA GLU A 182 -3.81 -39.95 2.47
C GLU A 182 -2.62 -39.14 1.93
N ASP A 183 -2.15 -39.41 0.70
CA ASP A 183 -1.01 -38.70 0.11
C ASP A 183 -1.17 -37.15 0.12
N LYS A 184 -2.42 -36.70 0.02
CA LYS A 184 -2.81 -35.29 0.10
C LYS A 184 -2.61 -34.70 1.51
N ASP A 185 -2.88 -35.47 2.57
CA ASP A 185 -2.62 -35.06 3.95
C ASP A 185 -1.11 -34.94 4.20
N ILE A 186 -0.31 -35.87 3.66
CA ILE A 186 1.16 -35.88 3.82
C ILE A 186 1.82 -34.68 3.13
N ALA A 187 1.34 -34.29 1.93
CA ALA A 187 1.84 -33.13 1.22
C ALA A 187 1.59 -31.83 1.99
N ASN A 188 0.38 -31.66 2.55
CA ASN A 188 0.04 -30.50 3.37
C ASN A 188 0.86 -30.44 4.67
N VAL A 189 1.24 -31.60 5.22
CA VAL A 189 2.02 -31.70 6.46
C VAL A 189 3.44 -31.17 6.34
N LYS A 190 4.06 -31.31 5.17
CA LYS A 190 5.43 -30.87 4.94
C LYS A 190 5.58 -29.35 4.83
N GLU A 191 4.48 -28.62 4.71
CA GLU A 191 4.49 -27.18 4.42
C GLU A 191 4.24 -26.30 5.64
N PHE A 192 3.89 -26.88 6.80
CA PHE A 192 3.72 -26.10 8.00
C PHE A 192 4.91 -26.20 8.95
N SER A 193 5.11 -25.09 9.66
CA SER A 193 6.05 -24.97 10.77
C SER A 193 5.32 -25.13 12.09
N CYS A 194 5.98 -25.72 13.08
CA CYS A 194 5.50 -25.77 14.45
C CYS A 194 6.36 -24.86 15.33
N ARG A 195 5.72 -24.08 16.21
CA ARG A 195 6.37 -23.34 17.30
C ARG A 195 5.79 -23.81 18.62
N PHE A 196 6.65 -23.95 19.63
CA PHE A 196 6.28 -24.52 20.92
C PHE A 196 6.43 -23.51 22.04
N HIS A 197 5.35 -23.31 22.80
CA HIS A 197 5.34 -22.55 24.04
C HIS A 197 4.85 -23.46 25.15
N GLY A 198 5.75 -23.94 26.01
CA GLY A 198 5.37 -24.90 27.06
C GLY A 198 6.13 -24.72 28.35
N ASP A 199 5.60 -25.33 29.40
CA ASP A 199 6.20 -25.38 30.73
C ASP A 199 7.21 -26.54 30.89
N PHE A 200 7.66 -27.11 29.77
CA PHE A 200 8.49 -28.30 29.71
C PHE A 200 9.91 -27.96 29.24
N SER A 201 10.90 -28.57 29.89
CA SER A 201 12.29 -28.52 29.45
C SER A 201 12.52 -29.54 28.34
N LEU A 202 12.50 -29.08 27.09
CA LEU A 202 12.77 -29.91 25.92
C LEU A 202 14.24 -29.80 25.49
N GLN A 203 14.86 -30.91 25.08
CA GLN A 203 16.20 -30.88 24.46
C GLN A 203 16.18 -30.13 23.12
N LYS A 204 15.13 -30.37 22.32
CA LYS A 204 14.87 -29.69 21.06
C LYS A 204 13.38 -29.35 20.97
N PRO A 205 13.00 -28.09 20.72
CA PRO A 205 11.59 -27.75 20.48
C PRO A 205 11.12 -28.30 19.12
N PRO A 206 9.84 -28.70 19.01
CA PRO A 206 9.31 -29.24 17.77
C PRO A 206 9.22 -28.15 16.69
N SER A 207 9.64 -28.51 15.48
CA SER A 207 9.65 -27.62 14.31
C SER A 207 8.77 -28.11 13.16
N SER A 208 8.41 -29.40 13.18
CA SER A 208 7.56 -30.08 12.20
C SER A 208 6.34 -30.73 12.86
N PHE A 209 5.44 -31.31 12.08
CA PHE A 209 4.34 -32.12 12.61
C PHE A 209 4.82 -33.36 13.35
N GLN A 210 5.77 -34.08 12.76
CA GLN A 210 6.29 -35.31 13.31
C GLN A 210 6.99 -35.02 14.64
N ASP A 211 7.82 -33.96 14.69
CA ASP A 211 8.41 -33.49 15.94
C ASP A 211 7.32 -33.17 16.97
N ALA A 212 6.22 -32.54 16.54
CA ALA A 212 5.12 -32.20 17.44
C ALA A 212 4.40 -33.43 17.99
N VAL A 213 4.17 -34.47 17.18
CA VAL A 213 3.59 -35.75 17.62
C VAL A 213 4.51 -36.44 18.64
N GLU A 214 5.81 -36.52 18.36
CA GLU A 214 6.81 -37.11 19.26
C GLU A 214 6.89 -36.35 20.59
N VAL A 215 6.97 -35.02 20.53
CA VAL A 215 6.99 -34.17 21.74
C VAL A 215 5.69 -34.35 22.51
N TYR A 216 4.53 -34.34 21.84
CA TYR A 216 3.22 -34.53 22.47
C TYR A 216 3.12 -35.87 23.20
N GLN A 217 3.60 -36.95 22.59
CA GLN A 217 3.65 -38.29 23.19
C GLN A 217 4.50 -38.32 24.48
N ASN A 218 5.57 -37.53 24.52
CA ASN A 218 6.48 -37.47 25.67
C ASN A 218 6.05 -36.47 26.76
N LEU A 219 5.14 -35.52 26.50
CA LEU A 219 4.72 -34.52 27.50
C LEU A 219 4.29 -35.12 28.85
N PRO A 220 3.49 -36.21 28.91
CA PRO A 220 3.11 -36.80 30.18
C PRO A 220 4.29 -37.28 31.03
N THR A 221 5.33 -37.84 30.40
CA THR A 221 6.51 -38.38 31.12
C THR A 221 7.43 -37.25 31.59
N LEU A 222 7.48 -36.13 30.86
CA LEU A 222 8.29 -34.96 31.18
C LEU A 222 7.85 -34.22 32.45
N MET A 223 6.61 -34.43 32.92
CA MET A 223 6.13 -33.86 34.19
C MET A 223 6.81 -34.46 35.43
N GLY A 224 7.49 -35.60 35.28
CA GLY A 224 8.10 -36.34 36.38
C GLY A 224 7.11 -37.26 37.10
N VAL A 225 7.63 -38.31 37.74
CA VAL A 225 6.82 -39.40 38.31
C VAL A 225 5.90 -38.90 39.45
N HIS A 226 6.32 -37.83 40.12
CA HIS A 226 5.59 -37.19 41.22
C HIS A 226 5.20 -35.74 40.91
N GLY A 227 5.30 -35.33 39.65
CA GLY A 227 5.05 -33.95 39.24
C GLY A 227 6.14 -32.97 39.67
N GLU A 228 7.37 -33.45 39.88
CA GLU A 228 8.52 -32.65 40.31
C GLU A 228 8.89 -31.55 39.30
N ASN A 229 8.54 -31.71 38.02
CA ASN A 229 8.81 -30.73 36.97
C ASN A 229 7.59 -29.83 36.66
N THR A 230 6.57 -29.84 37.52
CA THR A 230 5.34 -29.06 37.30
C THR A 230 5.44 -27.65 37.87
N VAL A 231 4.78 -26.70 37.22
CA VAL A 231 4.77 -25.28 37.55
C VAL A 231 3.41 -24.86 38.11
N PRO A 232 3.33 -23.76 38.88
CA PRO A 232 2.05 -23.16 39.26
C PRO A 232 1.20 -22.83 38.02
N MET A 233 -0.07 -23.22 38.04
CA MET A 233 -1.03 -22.92 36.98
C MET A 233 -2.13 -21.97 37.45
N ARG A 234 -2.72 -22.25 38.62
CA ARG A 234 -3.79 -21.45 39.24
C ARG A 234 -3.45 -21.17 40.68
N VAL A 235 -3.81 -19.97 41.14
CA VAL A 235 -3.43 -19.46 42.46
C VAL A 235 -4.64 -18.82 43.13
N TRP A 236 -4.84 -19.13 44.40
CA TRP A 236 -5.82 -18.50 45.27
C TRP A 236 -5.15 -17.52 46.21
N LEU A 237 -5.69 -16.32 46.24
CA LEU A 237 -5.19 -15.16 46.94
C LEU A 237 -6.19 -14.76 48.01
N LEU A 238 -5.75 -14.78 49.27
CA LEU A 238 -6.52 -14.30 50.42
C LEU A 238 -6.17 -12.83 50.69
N PRO A 239 -7.15 -11.92 50.79
CA PRO A 239 -6.88 -10.53 51.14
C PRO A 239 -6.21 -10.42 52.52
N LEU A 240 -5.14 -9.64 52.61
CA LEU A 240 -4.44 -9.42 53.87
C LEU A 240 -5.30 -8.68 54.90
N THR A 241 -6.32 -7.94 54.45
CA THR A 241 -7.29 -7.26 55.32
C THR A 241 -8.10 -8.20 56.21
N VAL A 242 -8.13 -9.49 55.87
CA VAL A 242 -8.72 -10.55 56.70
C VAL A 242 -7.83 -10.85 57.92
N LEU A 243 -6.52 -10.67 57.77
CA LEU A 243 -5.53 -10.91 58.82
C LEU A 243 -5.28 -9.64 59.64
N ASP A 244 -5.22 -8.48 58.99
CA ASP A 244 -5.06 -7.17 59.61
C ASP A 244 -5.79 -6.10 58.80
N SER A 245 -6.77 -5.43 59.42
CA SER A 245 -7.60 -4.43 58.75
C SER A 245 -6.84 -3.20 58.24
N THR A 246 -5.61 -2.97 58.72
CA THR A 246 -4.75 -1.85 58.26
C THR A 246 -4.01 -2.17 56.96
N ALA A 247 -4.01 -3.44 56.54
CA ALA A 247 -3.32 -3.86 55.33
C ALA A 247 -3.85 -3.14 54.08
N ALA A 248 -2.96 -2.88 53.12
CA ALA A 248 -3.35 -2.39 51.82
C ALA A 248 -4.33 -3.38 51.15
N HIS A 249 -5.28 -2.85 50.39
CA HIS A 249 -6.25 -3.67 49.66
C HIS A 249 -6.54 -3.09 48.28
N LEU A 250 -7.14 -3.91 47.44
CA LEU A 250 -7.66 -3.52 46.14
C LEU A 250 -8.94 -2.71 46.33
N ILE A 251 -8.92 -1.42 46.01
CA ILE A 251 -10.03 -0.49 46.26
C ILE A 251 -11.05 -0.54 45.11
N ARG A 252 -10.57 -0.58 43.87
CA ARG A 252 -11.43 -0.64 42.67
C ARG A 252 -11.00 -1.77 41.75
N GLN A 253 -11.98 -2.47 41.18
CA GLN A 253 -11.78 -3.30 40.00
C GLN A 253 -11.88 -2.42 38.74
N ILE A 254 -11.55 -3.00 37.59
CA ILE A 254 -11.75 -2.35 36.30
C ILE A 254 -12.93 -3.01 35.60
N SER A 255 -13.88 -2.22 35.14
CA SER A 255 -15.03 -2.72 34.40
C SER A 255 -14.62 -3.47 33.12
N ILE A 256 -15.29 -4.61 32.89
CA ILE A 256 -15.04 -5.47 31.72
C ILE A 256 -15.15 -4.69 30.40
N ARG A 257 -16.07 -3.72 30.34
CA ARG A 257 -16.24 -2.82 29.18
C ARG A 257 -14.95 -2.06 28.85
N LEU A 258 -14.25 -1.51 29.86
CA LEU A 258 -13.00 -0.79 29.65
C LEU A 258 -11.87 -1.76 29.25
N VAL A 259 -11.82 -2.95 29.84
CA VAL A 259 -10.86 -3.99 29.47
C VAL A 259 -11.04 -4.39 27.99
N GLN A 260 -12.28 -4.60 27.54
CA GLN A 260 -12.60 -4.86 26.13
C GLN A 260 -12.26 -3.67 25.22
N GLY A 261 -12.43 -2.43 25.70
CA GLY A 261 -11.98 -1.23 25.00
C GLY A 261 -10.48 -1.22 24.74
N VAL A 262 -9.69 -1.51 25.77
CA VAL A 262 -8.22 -1.65 25.66
C VAL A 262 -7.82 -2.79 24.74
N GLN A 263 -8.48 -3.94 24.87
CA GLN A 263 -8.21 -5.11 24.02
C GLN A 263 -8.40 -4.77 22.54
N ARG A 264 -9.54 -4.18 22.16
CA ARG A 264 -9.80 -3.77 20.78
C ARG A 264 -8.71 -2.85 20.23
N VAL A 265 -8.27 -1.85 21.02
CA VAL A 265 -7.18 -0.95 20.60
C VAL A 265 -5.90 -1.71 20.30
N LEU A 266 -5.54 -2.71 21.11
CA LEU A 266 -4.31 -3.48 20.91
C LEU A 266 -4.44 -4.52 19.79
N GLU A 267 -5.64 -5.06 19.56
CA GLU A 267 -5.97 -5.91 18.41
C GLU A 267 -5.86 -5.12 17.10
N ASP A 268 -6.41 -3.90 17.04
CA ASP A 268 -6.28 -2.99 15.88
C ASP A 268 -4.79 -2.76 15.53
N PHE A 269 -3.94 -2.50 16.54
CA PHE A 269 -2.50 -2.35 16.30
C PHE A 269 -1.83 -3.63 15.82
N SER A 270 -2.30 -4.80 16.26
CA SER A 270 -1.74 -6.07 15.80
C SER A 270 -2.21 -6.45 14.40
N GLU A 271 -3.39 -6.00 13.98
CA GLU A 271 -3.80 -6.06 12.58
C GLU A 271 -2.93 -5.16 11.70
N LEU A 272 -2.75 -3.90 12.09
CA LEU A 272 -1.85 -2.97 11.39
C LEU A 272 -0.42 -3.54 11.29
N GLU A 273 0.07 -4.17 12.37
CA GLU A 273 1.36 -4.87 12.40
C GLU A 273 1.51 -5.90 11.27
N MET A 274 0.47 -6.71 11.03
CA MET A 274 0.47 -7.68 9.93
C MET A 274 0.43 -6.97 8.58
N ARG A 275 -0.50 -6.02 8.41
CA ARG A 275 -0.72 -5.31 7.14
C ARG A 275 0.52 -4.61 6.62
N TYR A 276 1.20 -3.79 7.44
CA TYR A 276 2.43 -3.13 6.97
C TYR A 276 3.59 -4.10 6.78
N SER A 277 3.61 -5.23 7.50
CA SER A 277 4.66 -6.25 7.34
C SER A 277 4.50 -6.99 6.01
N ASP A 278 3.26 -7.31 5.63
CA ASP A 278 2.94 -7.87 4.32
C ASP A 278 3.23 -6.87 3.19
N ALA A 279 2.79 -5.61 3.34
CA ALA A 279 3.07 -4.55 2.37
C ALA A 279 4.58 -4.37 2.14
N LEU A 280 5.38 -4.36 3.20
CA LEU A 280 6.85 -4.26 3.13
C LEU A 280 7.52 -5.47 2.46
N ARG A 281 6.90 -6.65 2.51
CA ARG A 281 7.43 -7.89 1.91
C ARG A 281 7.18 -7.97 0.40
N THR A 282 6.28 -7.15 -0.14
CA THR A 282 5.96 -7.17 -1.58
C THR A 282 7.15 -6.82 -2.46
N ALA A 283 7.26 -7.44 -3.63
CA ALA A 283 8.30 -7.11 -4.62
C ALA A 283 8.25 -5.63 -5.03
N THR A 284 7.05 -5.07 -5.17
CA THR A 284 6.82 -3.66 -5.50
C THR A 284 7.40 -2.71 -4.45
N ALA A 285 7.26 -3.00 -3.15
CA ALA A 285 7.86 -2.18 -2.10
C ALA A 285 9.41 -2.21 -2.11
N HIS A 286 10.01 -3.30 -2.58
CA HIS A 286 11.46 -3.40 -2.80
C HIS A 286 11.91 -2.65 -4.05
N GLN A 287 11.11 -2.71 -5.12
CA GLN A 287 11.34 -2.02 -6.39
C GLN A 287 11.18 -0.49 -6.27
N PHE A 288 10.29 -0.02 -5.40
CA PHE A 288 10.03 1.40 -5.14
C PHE A 288 10.29 1.75 -3.67
N PRO A 289 11.55 1.99 -3.27
CA PRO A 289 11.92 2.23 -1.87
C PRO A 289 11.22 3.43 -1.21
N GLN A 290 10.68 4.36 -2.00
CA GLN A 290 9.91 5.51 -1.51
C GLN A 290 8.69 5.06 -0.72
N VAL A 291 7.95 4.08 -1.24
CA VAL A 291 6.79 3.47 -0.57
C VAL A 291 7.25 2.70 0.68
N GLY A 292 8.33 1.92 0.56
CA GLY A 292 8.90 1.19 1.68
C GLY A 292 9.37 2.09 2.84
N LYS A 293 9.93 3.27 2.55
CA LYS A 293 10.31 4.26 3.56
C LYS A 293 9.09 4.78 4.32
N LYS A 294 8.01 5.13 3.62
CA LYS A 294 6.75 5.61 4.23
C LYS A 294 6.14 4.56 5.15
N LEU A 295 6.06 3.30 4.71
CA LEU A 295 5.59 2.17 5.53
C LEU A 295 6.46 1.94 6.77
N LYS A 296 7.79 2.04 6.66
CA LYS A 296 8.71 1.93 7.81
C LYS A 296 8.51 3.06 8.81
N SER A 297 8.32 4.30 8.34
CA SER A 297 8.03 5.45 9.22
C SER A 297 6.70 5.27 9.94
N PHE A 298 5.65 4.85 9.23
CA PHE A 298 4.34 4.54 9.82
C PHE A 298 4.42 3.44 10.89
N LYS A 299 5.10 2.33 10.57
CA LYS A 299 5.38 1.23 11.51
C LYS A 299 6.04 1.74 12.80
N GLN A 300 7.08 2.56 12.67
CA GLN A 300 7.81 3.08 13.84
C GLN A 300 6.91 3.96 14.72
N MET A 301 6.10 4.84 14.12
CA MET A 301 5.19 5.71 14.86
C MET A 301 4.08 4.91 15.57
N CYS A 302 3.50 3.90 14.91
CA CYS A 302 2.52 3.00 15.54
C CYS A 302 3.12 2.26 16.74
N LEU A 303 4.35 1.74 16.60
CA LEU A 303 5.05 1.07 17.69
C LEU A 303 5.29 1.99 18.89
N LEU A 304 5.78 3.21 18.64
CA LEU A 304 6.02 4.20 19.69
C LEU A 304 4.73 4.56 20.43
N PHE A 305 3.66 4.89 19.69
CA PHE A 305 2.36 5.21 20.30
C PHE A 305 1.81 4.04 21.13
N LYS A 306 1.88 2.82 20.60
CA LYS A 306 1.41 1.61 21.31
C LYS A 306 2.13 1.43 22.65
N LEU A 307 3.46 1.63 22.68
CA LEU A 307 4.24 1.54 23.91
C LEU A 307 3.85 2.64 24.91
N GLU A 308 3.71 3.89 24.46
CA GLU A 308 3.24 5.00 25.31
C GLU A 308 1.84 4.74 25.88
N PHE A 309 0.94 4.24 25.03
CA PHE A 309 -0.42 3.85 25.41
C PHE A 309 -0.40 2.78 26.51
N GLN A 310 0.39 1.71 26.34
CA GLN A 310 0.52 0.64 27.33
C GLN A 310 1.14 1.14 28.65
N GLN A 311 2.15 2.01 28.59
CA GLN A 311 2.75 2.61 29.79
C GLN A 311 1.78 3.51 30.55
N ASN A 312 0.98 4.32 29.84
CA ASN A 312 -0.04 5.17 30.46
C ASN A 312 -1.15 4.32 31.08
N LEU A 313 -1.58 3.28 30.38
CA LEU A 313 -2.53 2.29 30.89
C LEU A 313 -2.01 1.64 32.18
N ALA A 314 -0.76 1.18 32.21
CA ALA A 314 -0.14 0.56 33.37
C ALA A 314 -0.16 1.48 34.60
N LYS A 315 0.19 2.76 34.42
CA LYS A 315 0.16 3.77 35.50
C LYS A 315 -1.26 4.01 36.02
N LYS A 316 -2.23 4.23 35.12
CA LYS A 316 -3.64 4.47 35.50
C LYS A 316 -4.27 3.26 36.17
N LEU A 317 -4.01 2.04 35.67
CA LEU A 317 -4.50 0.81 36.30
C LEU A 317 -4.04 0.68 37.76
N GLN A 318 -2.75 0.92 38.04
CA GLN A 318 -2.22 0.89 39.41
C GLN A 318 -2.89 1.94 40.30
N SER A 319 -3.04 3.16 39.80
CA SER A 319 -3.67 4.28 40.51
C SER A 319 -5.15 4.01 40.83
N ILE A 320 -5.93 3.53 39.86
CA ILE A 320 -7.35 3.20 40.03
C ILE A 320 -7.52 2.09 41.07
N ARG A 321 -6.76 1.00 40.92
CA ARG A 321 -6.79 -0.15 41.85
C ARG A 321 -6.37 0.22 43.27
N GLY A 322 -5.43 1.16 43.39
CA GLY A 322 -4.93 1.70 44.65
C GLY A 322 -5.77 2.83 45.24
N GLY A 323 -6.89 3.21 44.62
CA GLY A 323 -7.81 4.21 45.15
C GLY A 323 -7.54 5.65 44.71
N GLY A 324 -6.40 5.93 44.07
CA GLY A 324 -5.94 7.28 43.73
C GLY A 324 -6.70 7.94 42.58
N GLU A 325 -7.27 7.14 41.67
CA GLU A 325 -8.07 7.62 40.55
C GLU A 325 -9.37 6.81 40.38
N GLU A 326 -10.33 7.39 39.67
CA GLU A 326 -11.57 6.72 39.25
C GLU A 326 -11.39 6.03 37.88
N GLU A 327 -12.25 5.07 37.55
CA GLU A 327 -12.24 4.39 36.24
C GLU A 327 -12.34 5.35 35.05
N ALA A 328 -12.91 6.54 35.24
CA ALA A 328 -12.99 7.59 34.23
C ALA A 328 -11.60 7.95 33.63
N ALA A 329 -10.53 7.88 34.43
CA ALA A 329 -9.16 8.14 33.94
C ALA A 329 -8.71 7.13 32.87
N LEU A 330 -9.22 5.89 32.91
CA LEU A 330 -8.99 4.89 31.87
C LEU A 330 -9.86 5.14 30.63
N ALA A 331 -11.11 5.56 30.83
CA ALA A 331 -11.99 5.96 29.72
C ALA A 331 -11.40 7.15 28.94
N GLU A 332 -10.80 8.13 29.63
CA GLU A 332 -10.11 9.26 29.03
C GLU A 332 -8.94 8.84 28.12
N ILE A 333 -8.16 7.81 28.49
CA ILE A 333 -7.09 7.29 27.62
C ILE A 333 -7.66 6.77 26.31
N LEU A 334 -8.77 6.01 26.36
CA LEU A 334 -9.43 5.48 25.17
C LEU A 334 -9.99 6.61 24.30
N MET A 335 -10.62 7.61 24.92
CA MET A 335 -11.15 8.78 24.21
C MET A 335 -10.04 9.61 23.56
N LYS A 336 -8.91 9.81 24.24
CA LYS A 336 -7.74 10.50 23.67
C LYS A 336 -7.19 9.78 22.45
N LYS A 337 -7.13 8.44 22.46
CA LYS A 337 -6.78 7.66 21.26
C LYS A 337 -7.77 7.91 20.13
N GLN A 338 -9.08 7.90 20.44
CA GLN A 338 -10.14 8.06 19.44
C GLN A 338 -10.17 9.45 18.82
N SER A 339 -9.85 10.51 19.57
CA SER A 339 -9.75 11.87 19.02
C SER A 339 -8.40 12.14 18.35
N SER A 340 -7.36 11.36 18.64
CA SER A 340 -6.02 11.58 18.04
C SER A 340 -5.93 11.16 16.56
N PRO A 341 -4.87 11.59 15.85
CA PRO A 341 -4.54 11.03 14.54
C PRO A 341 -4.27 9.51 14.55
N PHE A 342 -4.01 8.90 15.71
CA PHE A 342 -3.86 7.45 15.90
C PHE A 342 -5.18 6.71 16.11
N ASN A 343 -6.32 7.33 15.80
CA ASN A 343 -7.59 6.62 15.79
C ASN A 343 -7.59 5.48 14.75
N SER A 344 -8.37 4.43 15.01
CA SER A 344 -8.29 3.20 14.22
C SER A 344 -8.78 3.39 12.78
N GLU A 345 -9.71 4.32 12.55
CA GLU A 345 -10.23 4.63 11.22
C GLU A 345 -9.13 5.22 10.33
N ASN A 346 -8.50 6.32 10.75
CA ASN A 346 -7.45 6.99 9.97
C ASN A 346 -6.24 6.09 9.72
N LEU A 347 -5.83 5.29 10.71
CA LEU A 347 -4.73 4.33 10.54
C LEU A 347 -5.06 3.27 9.48
N ASN A 348 -6.29 2.74 9.48
CA ASN A 348 -6.71 1.76 8.49
C ASN A 348 -6.90 2.36 7.10
N VAL A 349 -7.50 3.55 6.99
CA VAL A 349 -7.65 4.28 5.73
C VAL A 349 -6.28 4.55 5.10
N TRP A 350 -5.29 5.00 5.89
CA TRP A 350 -3.93 5.21 5.35
C TRP A 350 -3.31 3.90 4.84
N MET A 351 -3.49 2.80 5.58
CA MET A 351 -3.02 1.49 5.14
C MET A 351 -3.72 1.01 3.86
N ASP A 352 -5.04 1.21 3.74
CA ASP A 352 -5.80 0.92 2.52
C ASP A 352 -5.24 1.72 1.33
N CYS A 353 -4.93 3.00 1.55
CA CYS A 353 -4.32 3.85 0.55
C CYS A 353 -2.93 3.34 0.10
N LYS A 354 -2.09 2.87 1.03
CA LYS A 354 -0.77 2.32 0.67
C LYS A 354 -0.87 0.97 -0.04
N GLU A 355 -1.76 0.10 0.41
CA GLU A 355 -2.01 -1.19 -0.26
C GLU A 355 -2.52 -0.98 -1.69
N ARG A 356 -3.40 0.01 -1.89
CA ARG A 356 -3.88 0.44 -3.21
C ARG A 356 -2.75 1.01 -4.07
N GLU A 357 -1.89 1.87 -3.52
CA GLU A 357 -0.72 2.42 -4.22
C GLU A 357 0.20 1.29 -4.72
N ILE A 358 0.49 0.31 -3.86
CA ILE A 358 1.27 -0.88 -4.21
C ILE A 358 0.60 -1.67 -5.34
N SER A 359 -0.72 -1.88 -5.27
CA SER A 359 -1.47 -2.60 -6.31
C SER A 359 -1.43 -1.86 -7.66
N ILE A 360 -1.56 -0.53 -7.65
CA ILE A 360 -1.48 0.31 -8.84
C ILE A 360 -0.09 0.19 -9.47
N LEU A 361 0.96 0.31 -8.67
CA LEU A 361 2.34 0.15 -9.13
C LEU A 361 2.59 -1.24 -9.72
N LYS A 362 2.13 -2.31 -9.04
CA LYS A 362 2.20 -3.69 -9.54
C LYS A 362 1.53 -3.82 -10.92
N SER A 363 0.37 -3.18 -11.12
CA SER A 363 -0.32 -3.18 -12.42
C SER A 363 0.50 -2.49 -13.51
N PHE A 364 1.10 -1.34 -13.21
CA PHE A 364 1.91 -0.61 -14.19
C PHE A 364 3.21 -1.34 -14.53
N THR A 365 3.89 -1.92 -13.53
CA THR A 365 5.10 -2.73 -13.78
C THR A 365 4.80 -3.98 -14.60
N ASN A 366 3.63 -4.61 -14.39
CA ASN A 366 3.22 -5.76 -15.20
C ASN A 366 2.91 -5.37 -16.65
N MET A 367 2.37 -4.17 -16.88
CA MET A 367 2.17 -3.64 -18.21
C MET A 367 3.51 -3.38 -18.91
N MET A 368 4.46 -2.75 -18.22
CA MET A 368 5.79 -2.39 -18.73
C MET A 368 6.83 -3.51 -18.52
N LYS A 369 6.48 -4.77 -18.80
CA LYS A 369 7.27 -5.97 -18.46
C LYS A 369 8.67 -6.04 -19.09
N ASN A 370 8.90 -5.37 -20.22
CA ASN A 370 10.21 -5.37 -20.91
C ASN A 370 11.14 -4.24 -20.45
N THR A 371 10.86 -3.64 -19.30
CA THR A 371 11.60 -2.48 -18.80
C THR A 371 12.32 -2.84 -17.51
N LYS A 372 13.52 -2.31 -17.33
CA LYS A 372 14.31 -2.56 -16.11
C LYS A 372 13.88 -1.58 -15.02
N ILE A 373 13.36 -2.10 -13.91
CA ILE A 373 12.99 -1.27 -12.76
C ILE A 373 14.24 -0.96 -11.94
N ILE A 374 14.47 0.31 -11.67
CA ILE A 374 15.63 0.83 -10.97
C ILE A 374 15.20 1.39 -9.61
N PRO A 375 15.67 0.83 -8.49
CA PRO A 375 15.21 1.27 -7.16
C PRO A 375 15.77 2.61 -6.69
N SER A 376 16.86 3.11 -7.28
CA SER A 376 17.60 4.26 -6.77
C SER A 376 18.11 5.19 -7.87
N GLN A 377 18.33 6.46 -7.51
CA GLN A 377 18.90 7.46 -8.42
C GLN A 377 20.32 7.10 -8.87
N ASN A 378 21.14 6.51 -7.98
CA ASN A 378 22.48 6.04 -8.34
C ASN A 378 22.42 4.91 -9.38
N GLY A 379 21.50 3.95 -9.18
CA GLY A 379 21.29 2.89 -10.16
C GLY A 379 20.80 3.43 -11.51
N LEU A 380 20.03 4.53 -11.50
CA LEU A 380 19.60 5.17 -12.74
C LEU A 380 20.80 5.75 -13.48
N HIS A 381 21.65 6.49 -12.78
CA HIS A 381 22.86 7.10 -13.33
C HIS A 381 23.83 6.06 -13.93
N GLU A 382 24.04 4.93 -13.25
CA GLU A 382 24.86 3.81 -13.77
C GLU A 382 24.28 3.21 -15.06
N GLU A 383 22.96 3.04 -15.14
CA GLU A 383 22.31 2.49 -16.32
C GLU A 383 22.28 3.45 -17.50
N THR A 384 22.10 4.75 -17.25
CA THR A 384 22.08 5.79 -18.29
C THR A 384 23.48 6.04 -18.87
N LEU A 385 24.55 5.92 -18.07
CA LEU A 385 25.93 6.06 -18.57
C LEU A 385 26.39 4.89 -19.44
N SER A 386 25.78 3.72 -19.26
CA SER A 386 26.14 2.50 -19.98
C SER A 386 25.31 2.28 -21.26
N ALA A 387 24.52 3.27 -21.68
CA ALA A 387 23.68 3.22 -22.86
C ALA A 387 23.91 4.44 -23.76
N GLU A 388 23.86 4.23 -25.08
CA GLU A 388 23.86 5.33 -26.07
C GLU A 388 22.60 6.20 -25.87
N HIS A 389 21.45 5.54 -25.72
CA HIS A 389 20.18 6.18 -25.40
C HIS A 389 19.46 5.40 -24.28
N ALA A 390 18.86 6.11 -23.33
CA ALA A 390 17.98 5.51 -22.34
C ALA A 390 16.67 6.29 -22.23
N VAL A 391 15.55 5.58 -22.34
CA VAL A 391 14.20 6.15 -22.15
C VAL A 391 13.68 5.67 -20.80
N CYS A 392 13.37 6.61 -19.92
CA CYS A 392 13.04 6.33 -18.53
C CYS A 392 11.60 6.78 -18.21
N PHE A 393 10.77 5.84 -17.76
CA PHE A 393 9.48 6.14 -17.16
C PHE A 393 9.65 6.43 -15.67
N ILE A 394 9.33 7.65 -15.26
CA ILE A 394 9.53 8.15 -13.91
C ILE A 394 8.17 8.30 -13.23
N PHE A 395 7.95 7.59 -12.13
CA PHE A 395 6.85 7.88 -11.21
C PHE A 395 7.26 9.04 -10.31
N THR A 396 6.58 10.18 -10.48
CA THR A 396 7.02 11.44 -9.87
C THR A 396 6.41 11.73 -8.50
N SER A 397 5.35 11.01 -8.10
CA SER A 397 4.61 11.28 -6.86
C SER A 397 4.90 10.32 -5.70
N LEU A 398 5.71 9.27 -5.90
CA LEU A 398 5.86 8.20 -4.90
C LEU A 398 6.53 8.66 -3.60
N GLY A 399 7.48 9.59 -3.68
CA GLY A 399 8.20 10.09 -2.52
C GLY A 399 7.73 11.46 -2.03
N SER A 400 6.62 11.99 -2.54
CA SER A 400 6.05 13.24 -2.03
C SER A 400 5.71 13.11 -0.54
N ALA A 401 5.90 14.20 0.20
CA ALA A 401 5.58 14.25 1.62
C ALA A 401 4.09 13.99 1.85
N GLU A 402 3.77 13.25 2.91
CA GLU A 402 2.38 12.94 3.28
C GLU A 402 2.02 13.72 4.56
N PRO A 403 1.07 14.67 4.48
CA PRO A 403 0.63 15.43 5.64
C PRO A 403 0.17 14.55 6.80
N TYR A 404 -0.54 13.45 6.52
CA TYR A 404 -0.93 12.52 7.57
C TYR A 404 0.24 11.91 8.37
N LEU A 405 1.34 11.51 7.72
CA LEU A 405 2.54 11.03 8.43
C LEU A 405 3.17 12.14 9.28
N SER A 406 3.08 13.39 8.82
CA SER A 406 3.54 14.56 9.59
C SER A 406 2.65 14.80 10.81
N ALA A 407 1.34 14.63 10.69
CA ALA A 407 0.39 14.73 11.79
C ALA A 407 0.67 13.67 12.88
N LEU A 408 0.90 12.41 12.49
CA LEU A 408 1.30 11.35 13.43
C LEU A 408 2.61 11.69 14.15
N SER A 409 3.63 12.17 13.41
CA SER A 409 4.91 12.54 13.99
C SER A 409 4.80 13.72 14.95
N ASN A 410 4.01 14.74 14.59
CA ASN A 410 3.79 15.92 15.42
C ASN A 410 3.04 15.56 16.70
N TYR A 411 2.03 14.69 16.61
CA TYR A 411 1.32 14.22 17.80
C TYR A 411 2.26 13.54 18.81
N LEU A 412 3.18 12.68 18.32
CA LEU A 412 4.21 12.04 19.17
C LEU A 412 5.25 13.02 19.72
N LYS A 413 5.48 14.18 19.08
CA LYS A 413 6.36 15.25 19.60
C LYS A 413 5.65 16.13 20.62
N VAL A 414 4.36 16.42 20.39
CA VAL A 414 3.54 17.27 21.26
C VAL A 414 3.20 16.57 22.58
N SER A 415 3.18 15.24 22.64
CA SER A 415 3.09 14.52 23.94
C SER A 415 4.24 14.83 24.92
N ILE A 416 5.29 15.56 24.47
CA ILE A 416 6.41 16.06 25.28
C ILE A 416 6.13 17.47 25.88
N LYS A 417 5.09 18.20 25.45
CA LYS A 417 4.70 19.51 26.00
C LYS A 417 3.19 19.61 26.28
N PRO A 418 2.74 19.84 27.54
CA PRO A 418 1.33 19.70 27.90
C PRO A 418 0.34 20.79 27.45
N ASP A 419 0.75 21.89 26.82
CA ASP A 419 -0.14 23.03 26.56
C ASP A 419 0.10 23.64 25.17
N ASP A 420 -0.60 23.13 24.15
CA ASP A 420 -0.92 23.95 22.97
C ASP A 420 -2.22 23.45 22.30
N PRO A 421 -3.30 24.26 22.29
CA PRO A 421 -4.51 23.97 21.54
C PRO A 421 -4.33 24.40 20.08
N GLN A 422 -3.59 23.61 19.30
CA GLN A 422 -3.76 23.60 17.85
C GLN A 422 -4.12 22.20 17.37
N ASP A 423 -5.39 22.09 17.01
CA ASP A 423 -6.09 20.94 16.49
C ASP A 423 -5.94 20.89 14.95
N PRO A 424 -5.29 19.86 14.36
CA PRO A 424 -5.41 19.53 12.96
C PRO A 424 -6.13 18.18 12.78
N HIS A 425 -7.31 18.00 13.38
CA HIS A 425 -8.08 16.75 13.34
C HIS A 425 -8.82 16.50 12.02
N ALA A 426 -8.52 17.22 10.94
CA ALA A 426 -9.16 17.04 9.64
C ALA A 426 -8.13 16.86 8.50
N HIS A 427 -7.18 15.94 8.67
CA HIS A 427 -6.44 15.42 7.51
C HIS A 427 -7.28 14.32 6.84
N ASP A 428 -7.84 14.65 5.68
CA ASP A 428 -8.51 13.68 4.82
C ASP A 428 -7.45 12.82 4.13
N VAL A 429 -7.10 11.71 4.80
CA VAL A 429 -6.05 10.77 4.40
C VAL A 429 -6.23 10.28 2.97
N GLU A 430 -7.48 10.10 2.53
CA GLU A 430 -7.78 9.68 1.16
C GLU A 430 -7.48 10.81 0.18
N LYS A 431 -8.02 12.02 0.39
CA LYS A 431 -7.85 13.14 -0.55
C LYS A 431 -6.39 13.54 -0.80
N GLU A 432 -5.47 13.16 0.08
CA GLU A 432 -4.03 13.39 -0.06
C GLU A 432 -3.35 12.46 -1.09
N GLN A 433 -4.01 11.41 -1.58
CA GLN A 433 -3.39 10.43 -2.49
C GLN A 433 -3.38 10.89 -3.96
N TRP A 434 -2.20 10.85 -4.59
CA TRP A 434 -1.97 11.34 -5.94
C TRP A 434 -2.82 10.64 -7.02
N TYR A 435 -3.15 9.36 -6.83
CA TYR A 435 -3.89 8.55 -7.80
C TYR A 435 -5.42 8.75 -7.75
N LEU A 436 -5.95 9.54 -6.81
CA LEU A 436 -7.39 9.84 -6.78
C LEU A 436 -7.80 10.92 -7.79
N SER A 437 -6.86 11.74 -8.26
CA SER A 437 -7.14 12.64 -9.37
C SER A 437 -7.29 11.82 -10.66
N LYS A 438 -8.53 11.70 -11.14
CA LYS A 438 -8.85 11.00 -12.39
C LYS A 438 -7.98 11.50 -13.54
N GLN A 439 -7.81 12.81 -13.67
CA GLN A 439 -6.97 13.42 -14.71
C GLN A 439 -5.51 12.96 -14.60
N VAL A 440 -4.93 12.96 -13.40
CA VAL A 440 -3.53 12.54 -13.17
C VAL A 440 -3.38 11.04 -13.46
N PHE A 441 -4.34 10.23 -13.03
CA PHE A 441 -4.33 8.79 -13.23
C PHE A 441 -4.50 8.39 -14.70
N ASP A 442 -5.42 9.02 -15.42
CA ASP A 442 -5.65 8.80 -16.86
C ASP A 442 -4.40 9.19 -17.66
N THR A 443 -3.81 10.35 -17.36
CA THR A 443 -2.55 10.80 -17.98
C THR A 443 -1.40 9.83 -17.71
N LEU A 444 -1.27 9.34 -16.47
CA LEU A 444 -0.24 8.36 -16.11
C LEU A 444 -0.44 7.06 -16.89
N ARG A 445 -1.69 6.59 -17.01
CA ARG A 445 -2.03 5.36 -17.74
C ARG A 445 -1.70 5.48 -19.22
N GLU A 446 -2.05 6.60 -19.84
CA GLU A 446 -1.74 6.86 -21.25
C GLU A 446 -0.23 6.90 -21.49
N LYS A 447 0.52 7.65 -20.67
CA LYS A 447 1.99 7.70 -20.77
C LYS A 447 2.61 6.32 -20.60
N ALA A 448 2.14 5.54 -19.63
CA ALA A 448 2.66 4.21 -19.38
C ALA A 448 2.37 3.25 -20.54
N LYS A 449 1.20 3.38 -21.19
CA LYS A 449 0.86 2.61 -22.39
C LYS A 449 1.77 2.98 -23.56
N LEU A 450 1.91 4.27 -23.86
CA LEU A 450 2.80 4.77 -24.92
C LEU A 450 4.25 4.31 -24.70
N PHE A 451 4.75 4.43 -23.49
CA PHE A 451 6.08 3.96 -23.12
C PHE A 451 6.23 2.45 -23.29
N SER A 452 5.23 1.66 -22.87
CA SER A 452 5.23 0.21 -23.04
C SER A 452 5.22 -0.21 -24.50
N ASP A 453 4.38 0.41 -25.32
CA ASP A 453 4.28 0.12 -26.76
C ASP A 453 5.59 0.48 -27.47
N PHE A 454 6.19 1.62 -27.12
CA PHE A 454 7.49 2.03 -27.65
C PHE A 454 8.64 1.11 -27.21
N ALA A 455 8.64 0.65 -25.95
CA ALA A 455 9.61 -0.30 -25.43
C ALA A 455 9.50 -1.67 -26.12
N GLU A 456 8.28 -2.17 -26.36
CA GLU A 456 8.04 -3.43 -27.07
C GLU A 456 8.49 -3.32 -28.54
N ALA A 457 8.16 -2.22 -29.22
CA ALA A 457 8.56 -2.00 -30.62
C ALA A 457 10.09 -1.94 -30.80
N ASN A 458 10.82 -1.53 -29.76
CA ASN A 458 12.28 -1.36 -29.78
C ASN A 458 13.04 -2.41 -28.96
N LYS A 459 12.42 -3.51 -28.55
CA LYS A 459 13.04 -4.50 -27.64
C LYS A 459 14.32 -5.15 -28.18
N GLU A 460 14.46 -5.25 -29.51
CA GLU A 460 15.64 -5.82 -30.17
C GLU A 460 16.76 -4.77 -30.39
N ASN A 461 16.47 -3.48 -30.17
CA ASN A 461 17.41 -2.40 -30.38
C ASN A 461 18.36 -2.25 -29.19
N LYS A 462 19.55 -2.87 -29.29
CA LYS A 462 20.58 -2.87 -28.24
C LYS A 462 21.15 -1.48 -27.90
N LYS A 463 20.86 -0.45 -28.70
CA LYS A 463 21.30 0.93 -28.45
C LYS A 463 20.42 1.69 -27.47
N ILE A 464 19.18 1.22 -27.25
CA ILE A 464 18.19 1.89 -26.41
C ILE A 464 17.91 1.02 -25.18
N LYS A 465 18.03 1.60 -23.99
CA LYS A 465 17.57 0.99 -22.75
C LYS A 465 16.23 1.58 -22.30
N PHE A 466 15.33 0.71 -21.83
CA PHE A 466 14.05 1.11 -21.25
C PHE A 466 14.08 0.90 -19.74
N LEU A 467 13.94 1.99 -18.99
CA LEU A 467 14.09 2.02 -17.53
C LEU A 467 12.80 2.51 -16.87
N THR A 468 12.49 2.00 -15.69
CA THR A 468 11.37 2.48 -14.86
C THR A 468 11.91 2.84 -13.47
N VAL A 469 11.58 4.01 -12.94
CA VAL A 469 12.11 4.51 -11.66
C VAL A 469 11.06 5.32 -10.90
N GLY A 470 11.15 5.34 -9.56
CA GLY A 470 10.46 6.33 -8.74
C GLY A 470 11.40 7.47 -8.38
N LEU A 471 11.11 8.71 -8.79
CA LEU A 471 11.88 9.90 -8.40
C LEU A 471 10.90 11.03 -8.12
N THR A 472 10.91 11.56 -6.90
CA THR A 472 9.96 12.62 -6.52
C THR A 472 10.20 13.87 -7.34
N ASN A 473 9.13 14.41 -7.93
CA ASN A 473 9.12 15.75 -8.51
C ASN A 473 7.83 16.46 -8.06
N ASP A 474 7.97 17.50 -7.24
CA ASP A 474 6.83 18.21 -6.67
C ASP A 474 6.13 19.12 -7.68
N THR A 475 6.77 19.46 -8.80
CA THR A 475 6.15 20.27 -9.86
C THR A 475 5.29 19.43 -10.81
N HIS A 476 5.60 18.15 -10.97
CA HIS A 476 4.92 17.24 -11.91
C HIS A 476 4.30 16.06 -11.18
N LYS A 477 2.97 16.03 -11.03
CA LYS A 477 2.28 14.91 -10.38
C LYS A 477 2.02 13.74 -11.36
N GLY A 478 2.05 12.52 -10.83
CA GLY A 478 1.82 11.28 -11.59
C GLY A 478 3.10 10.70 -12.16
N SER A 479 3.37 10.99 -13.44
CA SER A 479 4.52 10.44 -14.16
C SER A 479 5.08 11.34 -15.27
N SER A 480 6.34 11.07 -15.62
CA SER A 480 7.05 11.69 -16.75
C SER A 480 7.89 10.65 -17.51
N ILE A 481 8.22 10.95 -18.77
CA ILE A 481 9.11 10.12 -19.60
C ILE A 481 10.33 10.96 -19.97
N TYR A 482 11.51 10.50 -19.60
CA TYR A 482 12.77 11.21 -19.80
C TYR A 482 13.65 10.49 -20.81
N LEU A 483 14.34 11.25 -21.66
CA LEU A 483 15.35 10.74 -22.57
C LEU A 483 16.74 11.15 -22.08
N TYR A 484 17.63 10.16 -21.99
CA TYR A 484 19.04 10.34 -21.69
C TYR A 484 19.85 9.95 -22.92
N LYS A 485 20.86 10.75 -23.23
CA LYS A 485 21.85 10.46 -24.27
C LYS A 485 23.25 10.60 -23.66
N ASP A 486 24.05 9.54 -23.79
CA ASP A 486 25.41 9.47 -23.23
C ASP A 486 25.46 9.89 -21.74
N GLY A 487 24.45 9.47 -20.96
CA GLY A 487 24.29 9.80 -19.54
C GLY A 487 23.73 11.18 -19.21
N SER A 488 23.57 12.08 -20.18
CA SER A 488 23.03 13.43 -19.96
C SER A 488 21.52 13.47 -20.22
N SER A 489 20.74 14.11 -19.34
CA SER A 489 19.32 14.32 -19.58
C SER A 489 19.13 15.36 -20.67
N LEU A 490 18.30 15.06 -21.66
CA LEU A 490 17.95 16.02 -22.71
C LEU A 490 16.76 16.91 -22.33
N ASN A 491 16.20 16.71 -21.12
CA ASN A 491 15.00 17.39 -20.62
C ASN A 491 15.28 18.46 -19.55
N ASP A 492 16.53 18.87 -19.33
CA ASP A 492 16.95 19.82 -18.27
C ASP A 492 16.67 21.32 -18.59
N GLY A 493 15.81 21.61 -19.55
CA GLY A 493 15.22 22.94 -19.76
C GLY A 493 13.73 22.85 -19.58
N ASP A 494 13.19 23.54 -18.57
CA ASP A 494 11.77 23.71 -18.24
C ASP A 494 10.84 22.59 -18.69
N SER A 495 10.57 21.74 -17.72
CA SER A 495 9.59 20.65 -17.73
C SER A 495 8.29 20.99 -18.47
N GLU A 496 8.26 20.70 -19.76
CA GLU A 496 7.05 20.52 -20.55
C GLU A 496 7.30 19.43 -21.61
N ASN A 497 6.50 18.38 -21.51
CA ASN A 497 5.92 17.67 -22.65
C ASN A 497 6.72 16.59 -23.40
N PHE A 498 6.72 15.37 -22.82
CA PHE A 498 6.61 14.14 -23.61
C PHE A 498 5.14 13.74 -23.90
N SER A 499 4.14 14.38 -23.26
CA SER A 499 2.70 14.09 -23.48
C SER A 499 1.97 15.09 -24.38
N GLU A 500 2.36 16.35 -24.41
CA GLU A 500 1.76 17.34 -25.32
C GLU A 500 2.44 17.30 -26.69
N SER A 501 3.72 16.91 -26.73
CA SER A 501 4.45 16.58 -27.95
C SER A 501 4.02 15.28 -28.62
N HIS A 502 2.86 14.69 -28.28
CA HIS A 502 2.26 13.57 -29.03
C HIS A 502 0.73 13.71 -29.22
N ARG A 503 0.10 14.79 -28.72
CA ARG A 503 -1.27 15.16 -29.12
C ARG A 503 -1.32 16.31 -30.12
N THR A 504 -0.24 17.09 -30.25
CA THR A 504 -0.12 18.18 -31.25
C THR A 504 1.14 18.11 -32.12
N SER A 505 2.03 17.13 -31.93
CA SER A 505 3.31 17.02 -32.67
C SER A 505 3.25 16.34 -34.03
N HIS A 506 2.09 16.31 -34.68
CA HIS A 506 2.13 16.29 -36.14
C HIS A 506 2.37 17.68 -36.74
N PHE A 507 2.54 18.76 -35.93
CA PHE A 507 3.05 20.04 -36.43
C PHE A 507 4.00 20.75 -35.46
N ASN A 508 5.22 21.00 -35.96
CA ASN A 508 6.29 21.91 -35.49
C ASN A 508 7.09 21.59 -34.21
N PRO A 509 8.17 20.79 -34.33
CA PRO A 509 9.45 21.14 -33.73
C PRO A 509 10.08 22.29 -34.53
N SER A 510 10.41 23.39 -33.83
CA SER A 510 11.38 24.41 -34.22
C SER A 510 11.56 24.67 -35.74
N ILE A 511 10.83 25.66 -36.27
CA ILE A 511 11.23 26.35 -37.52
C ILE A 511 12.72 26.78 -37.48
N ASN A 512 13.27 26.94 -36.28
CA ASN A 512 14.65 27.33 -36.02
C ASN A 512 15.74 26.31 -36.40
N GLU A 513 15.47 25.00 -36.53
CA GLU A 513 16.58 24.03 -36.72
C GLU A 513 16.61 23.28 -38.07
N TYR A 514 15.52 23.27 -38.86
CA TYR A 514 15.43 22.33 -40.01
C TYR A 514 15.12 22.90 -41.40
N ALA A 515 14.69 24.15 -41.59
CA ALA A 515 14.23 24.59 -42.92
C ALA A 515 15.31 25.31 -43.75
N LYS A 516 16.36 24.61 -44.19
CA LYS A 516 17.25 25.11 -45.27
C LYS A 516 16.65 24.89 -46.66
N GLU A 517 15.72 23.95 -46.78
CA GLU A 517 15.07 23.49 -48.00
C GLU A 517 13.60 23.18 -47.71
N VAL A 518 12.74 23.27 -48.73
CA VAL A 518 11.30 22.97 -48.64
C VAL A 518 10.82 22.20 -49.86
N ASP A 519 10.03 21.15 -49.63
CA ASP A 519 9.40 20.37 -50.70
C ASP A 519 8.00 20.89 -51.04
N ALA A 520 7.22 21.28 -50.03
CA ALA A 520 5.94 21.96 -50.25
C ALA A 520 5.61 22.95 -49.13
N LEU A 521 4.97 24.05 -49.52
CA LEU A 521 4.35 25.01 -48.60
C LEU A 521 2.83 24.88 -48.70
N CYS A 522 2.20 24.42 -47.64
CA CYS A 522 0.79 24.05 -47.64
C CYS A 522 -0.05 25.07 -46.86
N PHE A 523 -1.03 25.66 -47.52
CA PHE A 523 -2.03 26.53 -46.91
C PHE A 523 -3.23 25.70 -46.46
N VAL A 524 -3.40 25.53 -45.16
CA VAL A 524 -4.50 24.79 -44.58
C VAL A 524 -5.66 25.74 -44.34
N VAL A 525 -6.81 25.52 -44.98
CA VAL A 525 -7.97 26.41 -44.91
C VAL A 525 -9.29 25.61 -44.82
N PRO A 526 -10.30 26.07 -44.07
CA PRO A 526 -11.59 25.40 -44.03
C PRO A 526 -12.39 25.66 -45.31
N ALA A 527 -13.06 24.63 -45.82
CA ALA A 527 -13.89 24.69 -47.03
C ALA A 527 -14.96 25.80 -47.03
N PRO A 528 -15.73 26.06 -45.95
CA PRO A 528 -16.82 27.03 -45.96
C PRO A 528 -16.35 28.50 -45.97
N LEU A 529 -15.05 28.79 -46.02
CA LEU A 529 -14.54 30.15 -46.00
C LEU A 529 -14.85 30.88 -47.32
N GLU A 530 -15.93 31.65 -47.36
CA GLU A 530 -16.39 32.32 -48.59
C GLU A 530 -15.57 33.56 -48.99
N ARG A 531 -14.88 34.18 -48.02
CA ARG A 531 -14.00 35.34 -48.23
C ARG A 531 -12.79 35.25 -47.32
N LEU A 532 -11.63 35.62 -47.84
CA LEU A 532 -10.44 35.80 -47.01
C LEU A 532 -10.59 37.06 -46.15
N THR A 533 -10.26 36.96 -44.87
CA THR A 533 -10.15 38.11 -43.96
C THR A 533 -8.99 39.01 -44.38
N GLU A 534 -8.99 40.27 -43.95
CA GLU A 534 -7.87 41.19 -44.23
C GLU A 534 -6.54 40.65 -43.69
N THR A 535 -6.55 39.97 -42.53
CA THR A 535 -5.36 39.29 -41.99
C THR A 535 -4.92 38.13 -42.87
N GLN A 536 -5.85 37.32 -43.40
CA GLN A 536 -5.51 36.23 -44.34
C GLN A 536 -4.95 36.78 -45.65
N LYS A 537 -5.55 37.84 -46.22
CA LYS A 537 -5.02 38.50 -47.42
C LYS A 537 -3.64 39.09 -47.18
N HIS A 538 -3.42 39.74 -46.04
CA HIS A 538 -2.12 40.28 -45.65
C HIS A 538 -1.08 39.17 -45.49
N LEU A 539 -1.45 38.04 -44.90
CA LEU A 539 -0.60 36.85 -44.76
C LEU A 539 -0.22 36.27 -46.12
N PHE A 540 -1.19 36.09 -47.02
CA PHE A 540 -0.91 35.64 -48.38
C PHE A 540 -0.04 36.62 -49.16
N TYR A 541 -0.33 37.92 -49.07
CA TYR A 541 0.46 38.96 -49.73
C TYR A 541 1.90 39.00 -49.21
N SER A 542 2.09 38.92 -47.90
CA SER A 542 3.41 38.92 -47.26
C SER A 542 4.21 37.68 -47.68
N LEU A 543 3.62 36.48 -47.62
CA LEU A 543 4.29 35.25 -48.05
C LEU A 543 4.63 35.27 -49.54
N THR A 544 3.69 35.65 -50.39
CA THR A 544 3.90 35.68 -51.86
C THR A 544 4.87 36.76 -52.34
N LYS A 545 5.09 37.80 -51.52
CA LYS A 545 6.13 38.83 -51.73
C LYS A 545 7.49 38.40 -51.20
N SER A 546 7.52 37.71 -50.07
CA SER A 546 8.76 37.30 -49.41
C SER A 546 9.42 36.11 -50.11
N PHE A 547 8.65 35.20 -50.72
CA PHE A 547 9.19 34.09 -51.50
C PHE A 547 9.61 34.49 -52.92
N SER A 548 10.72 33.93 -53.42
CA SER A 548 11.06 34.02 -54.84
C SER A 548 9.97 33.35 -55.68
N LYS A 549 9.87 33.74 -56.96
CA LYS A 549 8.92 33.11 -57.91
C LYS A 549 9.07 31.57 -57.92
N ASP A 550 10.29 31.08 -57.70
CA ASP A 550 10.61 29.66 -57.72
C ASP A 550 10.00 28.86 -56.56
N VAL A 551 9.82 29.46 -55.37
CA VAL A 551 9.19 28.79 -54.22
C VAL A 551 7.65 28.80 -54.34
N SER A 552 7.09 29.75 -55.09
CA SER A 552 5.65 29.81 -55.32
C SER A 552 5.09 28.59 -56.07
N GLU A 553 5.94 27.89 -56.85
CA GLU A 553 5.59 26.64 -57.53
C GLU A 553 5.38 25.44 -56.56
N ASN A 554 5.92 25.54 -55.34
CA ASN A 554 5.82 24.51 -54.30
C ASN A 554 4.63 24.77 -53.34
N ILE A 555 3.82 25.79 -53.61
CA ILE A 555 2.64 26.10 -52.80
C ILE A 555 1.49 25.15 -53.13
N ARG A 556 0.81 24.62 -52.12
CA ARG A 556 -0.44 23.83 -52.26
C ARG A 556 -1.50 24.29 -51.27
N VAL A 557 -2.77 24.07 -51.59
CA VAL A 557 -3.88 24.38 -50.68
C VAL A 557 -4.46 23.09 -50.10
N LEU A 558 -4.47 22.94 -48.78
CA LEU A 558 -5.12 21.82 -48.09
C LEU A 558 -6.45 22.31 -47.53
N VAL A 559 -7.54 21.84 -48.10
CA VAL A 559 -8.89 22.26 -47.72
C VAL A 559 -9.45 21.30 -46.68
N THR A 560 -9.63 21.78 -45.45
CA THR A 560 -10.22 21.01 -44.34
C THR A 560 -11.74 21.17 -44.31
N SER A 561 -12.45 20.27 -43.61
CA SER A 561 -13.92 20.27 -43.53
C SER A 561 -14.59 20.23 -44.92
N ALA A 562 -13.90 19.64 -45.90
CA ALA A 562 -14.37 19.57 -47.27
C ALA A 562 -15.39 18.45 -47.45
N ASP A 563 -16.48 18.73 -48.16
CA ASP A 563 -17.45 17.71 -48.58
C ASP A 563 -17.19 17.27 -50.03
N GLY A 564 -18.12 16.49 -50.60
CA GLY A 564 -18.09 16.07 -52.00
C GLY A 564 -18.08 17.23 -53.01
N GLY A 565 -18.54 18.42 -52.59
CA GLY A 565 -18.71 19.61 -53.42
C GLY A 565 -17.41 20.36 -53.69
N ARG A 566 -17.48 21.38 -54.54
CA ARG A 566 -16.35 22.28 -54.83
C ARG A 566 -16.20 23.29 -53.67
N PRO A 567 -15.06 23.33 -52.95
CA PRO A 567 -14.93 24.19 -51.78
C PRO A 567 -15.04 25.69 -52.14
N PRO A 568 -15.94 26.44 -51.49
CA PRO A 568 -16.09 27.89 -51.69
C PRO A 568 -14.78 28.67 -51.52
N VAL A 569 -13.92 28.24 -50.57
CA VAL A 569 -12.63 28.88 -50.29
C VAL A 569 -11.69 29.02 -51.48
N LEU A 570 -11.80 28.16 -52.48
CA LEU A 570 -10.95 28.25 -53.67
C LEU A 570 -11.24 29.52 -54.48
N ARG A 571 -12.50 29.96 -54.53
CA ARG A 571 -12.86 31.25 -55.15
C ARG A 571 -12.36 32.42 -54.32
N ALA A 572 -12.43 32.31 -52.99
CA ALA A 572 -11.91 33.33 -52.08
C ALA A 572 -10.40 33.53 -52.25
N ILE A 573 -9.64 32.43 -52.38
CA ILE A 573 -8.20 32.46 -52.63
C ILE A 573 -7.89 33.05 -54.01
N SER A 574 -8.62 32.64 -55.06
CA SER A 574 -8.45 33.21 -56.40
C SER A 574 -8.73 34.72 -56.44
N ALA A 575 -9.74 35.19 -55.70
CA ALA A 575 -10.07 36.62 -55.61
C ALA A 575 -9.08 37.41 -54.75
N GLY A 576 -8.34 36.76 -53.85
CA GLY A 576 -7.30 37.36 -53.01
C GLY A 576 -5.93 37.49 -53.69
N ASP A 577 -5.83 37.17 -54.99
CA ASP A 577 -4.61 37.23 -55.81
C ASP A 577 -3.39 36.49 -55.20
N VAL A 578 -3.66 35.35 -54.54
CA VAL A 578 -2.62 34.52 -53.94
C VAL A 578 -1.81 33.81 -55.03
N ARG A 579 -0.50 34.08 -55.10
CA ARG A 579 0.42 33.34 -55.98
C ARG A 579 0.56 31.89 -55.51
N CYS A 580 -0.12 31.00 -56.20
CA CYS A 580 -0.01 29.56 -56.05
C CYS A 580 -0.29 28.90 -57.42
N PRO A 581 0.18 27.67 -57.64
CA PRO A 581 -0.08 26.95 -58.87
C PRO A 581 -1.58 26.72 -59.04
N LYS A 582 -2.05 26.84 -60.28
CA LYS A 582 -3.47 26.68 -60.62
C LYS A 582 -3.68 25.41 -61.44
N ALA A 583 -4.80 24.73 -61.20
CA ALA A 583 -5.29 23.66 -62.07
C ALA A 583 -5.77 24.25 -63.41
N GLU A 584 -6.08 23.37 -64.37
CA GLU A 584 -6.62 23.75 -65.68
C GLU A 584 -7.90 24.59 -65.59
N ASP A 585 -8.68 24.44 -64.51
CA ASP A 585 -9.91 25.20 -64.27
C ASP A 585 -9.68 26.59 -63.63
N GLY A 586 -8.42 27.02 -63.51
CA GLY A 586 -8.01 28.32 -62.99
C GLY A 586 -8.07 28.46 -61.45
N LEU A 587 -8.41 27.38 -60.73
CA LEU A 587 -8.36 27.38 -59.26
C LEU A 587 -6.99 26.97 -58.71
N PRO A 588 -6.68 27.35 -57.45
CA PRO A 588 -5.53 26.81 -56.74
C PRO A 588 -5.49 25.27 -56.76
N LEU A 589 -4.31 24.70 -57.01
CA LEU A 589 -4.06 23.28 -56.81
C LEU A 589 -4.30 22.94 -55.33
N HIS A 590 -5.26 22.05 -55.10
CA HIS A 590 -5.75 21.78 -53.76
C HIS A 590 -6.01 20.29 -53.50
N PHE A 591 -5.96 19.93 -52.23
CA PHE A 591 -6.27 18.61 -51.72
C PHE A 591 -7.32 18.74 -50.63
N LYS A 592 -8.36 17.92 -50.69
CA LYS A 592 -9.50 17.97 -49.76
C LYS A 592 -9.32 16.99 -48.63
N PHE A 593 -9.58 17.42 -47.41
CA PHE A 593 -9.55 16.58 -46.22
C PHE A 593 -10.82 16.83 -45.40
N ASN A 594 -11.53 15.74 -45.08
CA ASN A 594 -12.63 15.79 -44.14
C ASN A 594 -12.21 15.01 -42.89
N ASN A 595 -12.04 15.73 -41.78
CA ASN A 595 -11.57 15.13 -40.53
C ASN A 595 -12.73 14.61 -39.67
N SER A 596 -13.99 14.80 -40.07
CA SER A 596 -15.18 14.32 -39.32
C SER A 596 -15.12 12.82 -39.02
N ALA A 597 -14.66 12.01 -39.98
CA ALA A 597 -14.50 10.57 -39.82
C ALA A 597 -13.52 10.16 -38.69
N LEU A 598 -12.60 11.04 -38.25
CA LEU A 598 -11.72 10.77 -37.11
C LEU A 598 -12.44 10.90 -35.76
N PHE A 599 -13.59 11.58 -35.74
CA PHE A 599 -14.40 11.82 -34.55
C PHE A 599 -15.68 10.99 -34.53
N ALA A 600 -15.87 10.11 -35.52
CA ALA A 600 -16.97 9.16 -35.58
C ALA A 600 -16.90 8.16 -34.40
N HIS A 601 -18.04 7.83 -33.82
CA HIS A 601 -18.09 6.88 -32.70
C HIS A 601 -17.80 5.45 -33.17
N ASN A 602 -16.68 4.88 -32.74
CA ASN A 602 -16.42 3.44 -32.88
C ASN A 602 -17.34 2.67 -31.92
N LYS A 603 -18.60 2.40 -32.29
CA LYS A 603 -19.38 1.37 -31.59
C LYS A 603 -18.82 -0.01 -31.97
N PRO A 604 -18.49 -0.89 -31.01
CA PRO A 604 -18.22 -2.28 -31.32
C PRO A 604 -19.51 -2.93 -31.83
N SER A 605 -19.47 -3.51 -33.03
CA SER A 605 -20.60 -4.22 -33.63
C SER A 605 -20.86 -5.54 -32.90
N ALA A 606 -21.43 -5.47 -31.71
CA ALA A 606 -22.03 -6.59 -31.00
C ALA A 606 -23.02 -6.07 -29.97
N ALA A 607 -24.22 -5.72 -30.45
CA ALA A 607 -25.53 -5.75 -29.79
C ALA A 607 -26.40 -4.56 -30.21
N GLU A 608 -27.66 -4.90 -30.51
CA GLU A 608 -28.81 -4.02 -30.71
C GLU A 608 -29.02 -3.43 -32.11
N SER A 609 -29.54 -4.30 -32.97
CA SER A 609 -30.54 -3.92 -33.97
C SER A 609 -31.78 -3.35 -33.27
N THR A 610 -32.07 -2.07 -33.50
CA THR A 610 -33.41 -1.52 -33.86
C THR A 610 -33.33 0.00 -33.92
N SER A 611 -33.00 0.57 -35.08
CA SER A 611 -33.49 1.87 -35.54
C SER A 611 -33.24 1.94 -37.04
N GLU A 612 -34.27 2.33 -37.78
CA GLU A 612 -34.18 2.68 -39.20
C GLU A 612 -33.31 3.93 -39.33
N ASP A 613 -31.99 3.79 -39.48
CA ASP A 613 -31.08 4.84 -39.97
C ASP A 613 -29.76 4.17 -40.44
N GLY A 614 -29.87 3.32 -41.47
CA GLY A 614 -28.72 2.68 -42.13
C GLY A 614 -27.92 3.60 -43.05
N GLU A 615 -28.08 4.93 -42.92
CA GLU A 615 -27.41 5.92 -43.77
C GLU A 615 -26.16 6.53 -43.11
N GLU A 616 -26.06 6.61 -41.76
CA GLU A 616 -24.93 7.28 -41.09
C GLU A 616 -23.60 6.53 -41.22
N GLU A 617 -23.58 5.19 -41.17
CA GLU A 617 -22.35 4.39 -41.33
C GLU A 617 -21.69 4.55 -42.72
N ASN A 618 -22.45 5.02 -43.73
CA ASN A 618 -21.96 5.19 -45.10
C ASN A 618 -21.22 6.53 -45.31
N TYR A 619 -21.62 7.60 -44.61
CA TYR A 619 -21.03 8.93 -44.80
C TYR A 619 -19.62 9.05 -44.23
N ASP A 620 -19.38 8.52 -43.02
CA ASP A 620 -18.05 8.55 -42.40
C ASP A 620 -17.04 7.73 -43.21
N GLN A 621 -17.46 6.57 -43.71
CA GLN A 621 -16.63 5.75 -44.60
C GLN A 621 -16.37 6.45 -45.94
N MET A 622 -17.35 7.14 -46.50
CA MET A 622 -17.18 7.96 -47.71
C MET A 622 -16.19 9.09 -47.50
N PHE A 623 -16.27 9.82 -46.37
CA PHE A 623 -15.34 10.90 -46.03
C PHE A 623 -13.93 10.38 -45.73
N TRP A 624 -13.80 9.23 -45.07
CA TRP A 624 -12.51 8.56 -44.86
C TRP A 624 -11.87 8.15 -46.18
N ASN A 625 -12.62 7.50 -47.08
CA ASN A 625 -12.13 7.09 -48.39
C ASN A 625 -11.74 8.31 -49.25
N MET A 626 -12.53 9.38 -49.19
CA MET A 626 -12.21 10.65 -49.84
C MET A 626 -10.90 11.25 -49.32
N GLY A 627 -10.75 11.36 -48.00
CA GLY A 627 -9.54 11.86 -47.35
C GLY A 627 -8.32 10.99 -47.66
N SER A 628 -8.46 9.67 -47.60
CA SER A 628 -7.39 8.71 -47.91
C SER A 628 -6.94 8.81 -49.38
N LYS A 629 -7.87 8.90 -50.32
CA LYS A 629 -7.55 9.09 -51.75
C LYS A 629 -6.85 10.44 -51.99
N SER A 630 -7.35 11.51 -51.37
CA SER A 630 -6.76 12.85 -51.45
C SER A 630 -5.34 12.88 -50.88
N MET A 631 -5.11 12.21 -49.74
CA MET A 631 -3.79 12.07 -49.12
C MET A 631 -2.80 11.31 -50.03
N LYS A 632 -3.24 10.20 -50.64
CA LYS A 632 -2.41 9.46 -51.61
C LYS A 632 -2.02 10.34 -52.80
N MET A 633 -2.97 11.07 -53.37
CA MET A 633 -2.70 12.00 -54.47
C MET A 633 -1.76 13.13 -54.05
N PHE A 634 -1.90 13.63 -52.82
CA PHE A 634 -1.01 14.65 -52.27
C PHE A 634 0.42 14.15 -52.17
N PHE A 635 0.66 12.95 -51.63
CA PHE A 635 2.00 12.38 -51.53
C PHE A 635 2.61 12.03 -52.90
N VAL A 636 1.80 11.58 -53.86
CA VAL A 636 2.27 11.41 -55.25
C VAL A 636 2.74 12.75 -55.82
N ALA A 637 1.93 13.80 -55.69
CA ALA A 637 2.30 15.13 -56.14
C ALA A 637 3.53 15.67 -55.41
N LEU A 638 3.64 15.45 -54.09
CA LEU A 638 4.80 15.84 -53.28
C LEU A 638 6.08 15.15 -53.74
N ASN A 639 5.99 13.89 -54.17
CA ASN A 639 7.14 13.15 -54.69
C ASN A 639 7.65 13.69 -56.03
N GLU A 640 6.76 14.23 -56.86
CA GLU A 640 7.09 14.84 -58.15
C GLU A 640 7.56 16.30 -58.04
N MET A 641 7.38 16.94 -56.88
CA MET A 641 7.85 18.32 -56.65
C MET A 641 9.38 18.37 -56.49
N GLU A 642 9.97 19.40 -57.09
CA GLU A 642 11.39 19.71 -56.94
C GLU A 642 11.60 20.49 -55.63
N THR A 643 12.50 19.99 -54.77
CA THR A 643 12.87 20.64 -53.51
C THR A 643 13.49 22.02 -53.78
N LYS A 644 13.04 23.06 -53.07
CA LYS A 644 13.53 24.43 -53.23
C LYS A 644 14.34 24.86 -52.02
N SER A 645 15.52 25.44 -52.25
CA SER A 645 16.34 26.00 -51.18
C SER A 645 15.75 27.31 -50.66
N LEU A 646 15.69 27.44 -49.34
CA LEU A 646 15.30 28.67 -48.65
C LEU A 646 16.51 29.59 -48.37
N ALA A 647 17.74 29.17 -48.70
CA ALA A 647 19.00 29.84 -48.32
C ALA A 647 19.28 31.18 -49.03
N ARG A 648 18.65 31.47 -50.18
CA ARG A 648 18.80 32.75 -50.92
C ARG A 648 17.71 33.78 -50.63
N THR A 649 16.88 33.52 -49.63
CA THR A 649 15.67 34.29 -49.36
C THR A 649 15.80 34.86 -47.94
N ASN A 650 16.05 36.17 -47.89
CA ASN A 650 16.48 37.01 -46.75
C ASN A 650 15.96 36.63 -45.35
N GLU A 651 16.71 37.03 -44.31
CA GLU A 651 16.28 37.09 -42.90
C GLU A 651 14.84 37.64 -42.72
N ASP A 652 14.39 38.48 -43.66
CA ASP A 652 13.02 38.98 -43.82
C ASP A 652 11.92 37.89 -43.82
N ILE A 653 12.17 36.68 -44.35
CA ILE A 653 11.20 35.56 -44.33
C ILE A 653 11.11 34.95 -42.94
N ARG A 654 12.24 34.80 -42.24
CA ARG A 654 12.25 34.25 -40.88
C ARG A 654 11.47 35.18 -39.96
N ASP A 655 11.70 36.49 -40.08
CA ASP A 655 11.00 37.49 -39.27
C ASP A 655 9.53 37.61 -39.69
N ALA A 656 9.20 37.48 -40.98
CA ALA A 656 7.81 37.41 -41.45
C ALA A 656 7.08 36.15 -40.94
N LEU A 657 7.69 34.96 -40.98
CA LEU A 657 7.10 33.72 -40.47
C LEU A 657 6.94 33.75 -38.94
N LEU A 658 7.87 34.36 -38.22
CA LEU A 658 7.79 34.57 -36.77
C LEU A 658 6.73 35.60 -36.37
N GLN A 659 6.54 36.64 -37.18
CA GLN A 659 5.46 37.61 -36.98
C GLN A 659 4.11 36.97 -37.29
N ILE A 660 4.03 36.19 -38.37
CA ILE A 660 2.82 35.42 -38.75
C ILE A 660 2.44 34.41 -37.66
N ALA A 661 3.39 33.65 -37.11
CA ALA A 661 3.12 32.72 -36.01
C ALA A 661 2.56 33.44 -34.78
N ARG A 662 3.12 34.61 -34.42
CA ARG A 662 2.65 35.45 -33.31
C ARG A 662 1.28 36.09 -33.57
N ASP A 663 1.00 36.49 -34.81
CA ASP A 663 -0.30 37.05 -35.17
C ASP A 663 -1.40 35.97 -35.19
N LEU A 664 -1.06 34.73 -35.55
CA LEU A 664 -1.96 33.57 -35.50
C LEU A 664 -2.27 33.11 -34.06
N GLU A 665 -1.32 33.22 -33.14
CA GLU A 665 -1.49 32.90 -31.71
C GLU A 665 -2.41 33.90 -30.98
N ASN A 666 -2.35 35.19 -31.34
CA ASN A 666 -3.06 36.24 -30.60
C ASN A 666 -4.55 36.37 -30.91
N ASP A 667 -5.05 35.86 -32.04
CA ASP A 667 -6.43 36.14 -32.48
C ASP A 667 -7.46 35.09 -32.04
N GLY A 668 -7.07 33.99 -31.38
CA GLY A 668 -7.97 33.01 -30.73
C GLY A 668 -9.08 32.36 -31.59
N LYS A 669 -9.14 32.68 -32.89
CA LYS A 669 -10.18 32.31 -33.86
C LYS A 669 -9.62 31.84 -35.20
N PHE A 670 -8.31 31.62 -35.32
CA PHE A 670 -7.71 31.20 -36.59
C PHE A 670 -7.99 29.73 -36.91
N GLN A 671 -8.82 29.49 -37.93
CA GLN A 671 -9.06 28.16 -38.52
C GLN A 671 -8.11 27.84 -39.71
N SER A 672 -7.16 28.73 -40.02
CA SER A 672 -6.21 28.57 -41.12
C SER A 672 -4.79 28.40 -40.59
N GLN A 673 -4.05 27.40 -41.08
CA GLN A 673 -2.68 27.09 -40.65
C GLN A 673 -1.72 27.06 -41.86
N LEU A 674 -0.44 27.33 -41.60
CA LEU A 674 0.64 27.17 -42.59
C LEU A 674 1.44 25.92 -42.26
N ALA A 675 1.62 25.04 -43.24
CA ALA A 675 2.34 23.79 -43.11
C ALA A 675 3.58 23.78 -44.00
N LEU A 676 4.76 23.62 -43.42
CA LEU A 676 6.03 23.42 -44.13
C LEU A 676 6.34 21.93 -44.18
N LEU A 677 6.55 21.39 -45.38
CA LEU A 677 6.87 19.98 -45.56
C LEU A 677 8.25 19.82 -46.14
N HIS A 678 9.04 18.97 -45.48
CA HIS A 678 10.31 18.47 -45.95
C HIS A 678 10.28 16.94 -45.96
N ARG A 679 10.75 16.33 -47.04
CA ARG A 679 10.90 14.88 -47.14
C ARG A 679 12.16 14.47 -46.38
N SER A 680 12.01 13.59 -45.38
CA SER A 680 13.11 13.00 -44.60
C SER A 680 13.75 11.80 -45.27
#